data_AF-A0A971RS33-F1
#
_entry.id   AF-A0A971RS33-F1
#
_cell.length_a   1.000
_cell.length_b   1.000
_cell.length_c   1.000
_cell.angle_alpha   90.00
_cell.angle_beta   90.00
_cell.angle_gamma   90.00
#
_symmetry.space_group_name_H-M   'P 1'
#
loop_
_entity.id
_entity.type
_entity.pdbx_description
1 polymer ?
#
loop_
_entity_poly.entity_id
_entity_poly.type
_entity_poly.pdbx_seq_one_letter_code
_entity_poly.pdbx_strand_id
1 'polypeptide(L)'
;MKKITLAALALFLGLGLFANFYVAAIPLRQIVSKSPDLSRYEALRSFSESEAEILYYDADWAIALVPADKTGFRAWTLTDVKAGKKLYLAGKSPLFDAPQELNDLKILLELEASYLLETELDEVDLRLLIPHPFSKIELKGMVFTPELAAPQLSDRKNDVVDQMVALVNAASVESLIQGLQDHQTRYALADNRLQVAEWIRQKYLDFGLTDVVLQPFEWQNTTQYNVIATLPGSIYPDEYIIVGGHHDCITYSNPMVFAPGADDNASGSAATLEMARVMMEAGYQPHCSIRFVTFAAEEFGLWGSKHHSAQTEEAREQVRLMMNHDMIANQNSPQPWQVRLMPYDGSMEHSHHAARITNRYSDLTAYFGSMNSGSSDSFPYWTHGYNVIYFFESEFSPVYHSVNDLVANLNPQYCAEVIKASVACAASFADMPAAPSWLTAYDRGDGYSILLMWEGVQGDIFDHYRVYHSALLEDWSEALQVEQNSAVITGLEEGKSYNFAVSSVDIYGNESFMVQTTGTPFSVPLEPTNFNDQPRYGAIELVWDNNQELDLDGYKLFRSNDPEELGTQIGGLIKENRFVDQEVIGSPSYYHYSLCAVDQQGNQSPYASGVKSRPVSLNQGILIVDETADMSGTNPFQPTDEEADEFYGTIAAKFKTTELDLNTWNAELRLADLGIYSTLLWHGNDLSEMDAPYFAQDVLRQYVEAGGNILFSVYMPSLAFGLNSAYPAQFEEDSFIFDYIGIADADHSSAARFRRAAPEFEYFPPLEVDPQKTGEAMNGHIPRVEGLSSTDDCITVYSYGSDYESDTPQGRLNDMAVGILNLNHDGKICTLSFPLYNMHQDEAQRLVEYVFTEYFGESLIAGESGETPVIRMGNPFPNPFSGETQIRVELKDNEKPVKVEVFNLRGQKVKTLFEGKTPKSKLHKWDGSDEDGRRVGSGIYLLRAQQNGKSAVARVVRF
;
A
#
# COMPACT_ATOMS: atom_id res chain seq x y z
N MET A 1 -4.02 9.28 -22.68
CA MET A 1 -3.01 9.46 -23.75
C MET A 1 -3.26 8.39 -24.81
N LYS A 2 -3.44 8.76 -26.08
CA LYS A 2 -3.70 7.79 -27.18
C LYS A 2 -2.47 6.90 -27.41
N LYS A 3 -2.62 5.58 -27.26
CA LYS A 3 -1.56 4.58 -27.47
C LYS A 3 -1.19 4.53 -28.97
N ILE A 4 0.09 4.67 -29.27
CA ILE A 4 0.66 4.50 -30.61
C ILE A 4 0.93 3.00 -30.77
N THR A 5 0.36 2.34 -31.79
CA THR A 5 0.61 0.91 -32.09
C THR A 5 2.11 0.68 -32.38
N LEU A 6 2.61 -0.54 -32.19
CA LEU A 6 4.01 -0.89 -32.50
C LEU A 6 4.39 -0.49 -33.93
N ALA A 7 3.49 -0.66 -34.90
CA ALA A 7 3.65 -0.22 -36.29
C ALA A 7 3.75 1.32 -36.44
N ALA A 8 2.94 2.09 -35.70
CA ALA A 8 2.97 3.56 -35.74
C ALA A 8 4.21 4.15 -35.04
N LEU A 9 4.77 3.45 -34.04
CA LEU A 9 6.03 3.84 -33.38
C LEU A 9 7.22 3.72 -34.34
N ALA A 10 7.20 2.73 -35.25
CA ALA A 10 8.22 2.56 -36.28
C ALA A 10 8.17 3.68 -37.35
N LEU A 11 6.97 4.16 -37.69
CA LEU A 11 6.76 5.26 -38.64
C LEU A 11 7.17 6.64 -38.09
N PHE A 12 6.97 6.90 -36.78
CA PHE A 12 7.31 8.19 -36.16
C PHE A 12 8.81 8.40 -35.90
N LEU A 13 9.61 7.32 -35.83
CA LEU A 13 11.04 7.38 -35.48
C LEU A 13 11.99 7.56 -36.67
N GLY A 14 11.51 7.65 -37.92
CA GLY A 14 12.36 7.94 -39.08
C GLY A 14 13.50 6.93 -39.30
N LEU A 15 13.41 5.73 -38.72
CA LEU A 15 14.36 4.65 -38.91
C LEU A 15 13.90 3.82 -40.12
N GLY A 16 14.55 4.04 -41.25
CA GLY A 16 14.49 3.16 -42.42
C GLY A 16 15.16 1.80 -42.17
N LEU A 17 14.64 1.03 -41.21
CA LEU A 17 14.93 -0.39 -41.03
C LEU A 17 13.63 -1.13 -41.30
N PHE A 18 13.57 -1.85 -42.41
CA PHE A 18 12.51 -2.81 -42.70
C PHE A 18 12.42 -3.81 -41.54
N ALA A 19 11.55 -3.56 -40.56
CA ALA A 19 11.18 -4.57 -39.59
C ALA A 19 10.49 -5.68 -40.38
N ASN A 20 11.16 -6.82 -40.54
CA ASN A 20 10.49 -8.02 -41.04
C ASN A 20 9.49 -8.42 -39.96
N PHE A 21 8.25 -8.67 -40.36
CA PHE A 21 7.27 -9.35 -39.53
C PHE A 21 7.06 -10.75 -40.09
N TYR A 22 6.75 -11.67 -39.20
CA TYR A 22 6.33 -13.02 -39.55
C TYR A 22 4.87 -13.20 -39.12
N VAL A 23 4.11 -13.93 -39.92
CA VAL A 23 2.80 -14.41 -39.48
C VAL A 23 3.04 -15.70 -38.71
N ALA A 24 2.62 -15.73 -37.45
CA ALA A 24 2.77 -16.89 -36.58
C ALA A 24 1.42 -17.39 -36.09
N ALA A 25 1.31 -18.71 -35.90
CA ALA A 25 0.19 -19.35 -35.23
C ALA A 25 0.59 -19.77 -33.82
N ILE A 26 0.13 -19.01 -32.82
CA ILE A 26 0.52 -19.16 -31.43
C ILE A 26 -0.55 -19.99 -30.70
N PRO A 27 -0.20 -21.12 -30.05
CA PRO A 27 -1.15 -21.85 -29.23
C PRO A 27 -1.74 -20.95 -28.13
N LEU A 28 -3.06 -20.80 -28.09
CA LEU A 28 -3.72 -19.85 -27.21
C LEU A 28 -3.44 -20.13 -25.72
N ARG A 29 -3.38 -21.41 -25.35
CA ARG A 29 -3.00 -21.86 -23.99
C ARG A 29 -1.68 -21.26 -23.49
N GLN A 30 -0.72 -20.98 -24.39
CA GLN A 30 0.57 -20.41 -23.99
C GLN A 30 0.46 -18.92 -23.70
N ILE A 31 -0.43 -18.21 -24.40
CA ILE A 31 -0.73 -16.81 -24.10
C ILE A 31 -1.42 -16.74 -22.73
N VAL A 32 -2.49 -17.53 -22.53
CA VAL A 32 -3.26 -17.54 -21.28
C VAL A 32 -2.42 -17.99 -20.08
N SER A 33 -1.54 -18.99 -20.24
CA SER A 33 -0.69 -19.48 -19.13
C SER A 33 0.27 -18.43 -18.54
N LYS A 34 0.55 -17.34 -19.29
CA LYS A 34 1.38 -16.25 -18.78
C LYS A 34 0.63 -15.33 -17.83
N SER A 35 -0.71 -15.36 -17.86
CA SER A 35 -1.58 -14.48 -17.07
C SER A 35 -2.79 -15.29 -16.56
N PRO A 36 -2.59 -16.23 -15.61
CA PRO A 36 -3.63 -17.16 -15.18
C PRO A 36 -4.83 -16.48 -14.48
N ASP A 37 -4.64 -15.25 -14.02
CA ASP A 37 -5.66 -14.47 -13.30
C ASP A 37 -6.53 -13.60 -14.24
N LEU A 38 -6.24 -13.59 -15.55
CA LEU A 38 -7.00 -12.83 -16.55
C LEU A 38 -7.98 -13.72 -17.33
N SER A 39 -9.07 -13.13 -17.83
CA SER A 39 -9.90 -13.77 -18.84
C SER A 39 -9.08 -14.05 -20.11
N ARG A 40 -9.53 -15.00 -20.94
CA ARG A 40 -8.88 -15.30 -22.23
C ARG A 40 -8.73 -14.04 -23.09
N TYR A 41 -9.79 -13.23 -23.15
CA TYR A 41 -9.82 -11.99 -23.92
C TYR A 41 -8.80 -10.97 -23.38
N GLU A 42 -8.77 -10.74 -22.07
CA GLU A 42 -7.82 -9.81 -21.45
C GLU A 42 -6.37 -10.31 -21.53
N ALA A 43 -6.13 -11.62 -21.48
CA ALA A 43 -4.81 -12.20 -21.73
C ALA A 43 -4.35 -11.96 -23.18
N LEU A 44 -5.24 -12.12 -24.17
CA LEU A 44 -4.96 -11.83 -25.58
C LEU A 44 -4.72 -10.34 -25.82
N ARG A 45 -5.52 -9.47 -25.23
CA ARG A 45 -5.35 -8.03 -25.27
C ARG A 45 -3.99 -7.62 -24.70
N SER A 46 -3.65 -8.07 -23.50
CA SER A 46 -2.36 -7.81 -22.85
C SER A 46 -1.19 -8.29 -23.71
N PHE A 47 -1.32 -9.47 -24.31
CA PHE A 47 -0.34 -10.00 -25.26
C PHE A 47 -0.23 -9.15 -26.53
N SER A 48 -1.36 -8.69 -27.07
CA SER A 48 -1.39 -7.84 -28.26
C SER A 48 -0.75 -6.47 -28.03
N GLU A 49 -0.78 -5.97 -26.78
CA GLU A 49 -0.17 -4.69 -26.42
C GLU A 49 1.35 -4.77 -26.19
N SER A 50 1.90 -5.97 -25.98
CA SER A 50 3.28 -6.15 -25.48
C SER A 50 4.19 -7.00 -26.36
N GLU A 51 3.66 -7.96 -27.11
CA GLU A 51 4.45 -9.03 -27.73
C GLU A 51 4.28 -9.13 -29.26
N ALA A 52 3.05 -9.01 -29.78
CA ALA A 52 2.70 -9.19 -31.19
C ALA A 52 1.39 -8.46 -31.54
N GLU A 53 1.07 -8.25 -32.82
CA GLU A 53 -0.28 -7.78 -33.21
C GLU A 53 -1.17 -8.98 -33.55
N ILE A 54 -2.23 -9.22 -32.76
CA ILE A 54 -3.18 -10.31 -33.04
C ILE A 54 -4.00 -9.93 -34.27
N LEU A 55 -4.09 -10.83 -35.26
CA LEU A 55 -4.90 -10.66 -36.48
C LEU A 55 -6.24 -11.40 -36.38
N TYR A 56 -6.22 -12.58 -35.76
CA TYR A 56 -7.38 -13.47 -35.60
C TYR A 56 -7.08 -14.48 -34.49
N TYR A 57 -8.10 -15.02 -33.83
CA TYR A 57 -7.94 -16.17 -32.93
C TYR A 57 -9.22 -16.98 -32.80
N ASP A 58 -9.07 -18.26 -32.45
CA ASP A 58 -10.15 -19.17 -32.06
C ASP A 58 -9.88 -19.76 -30.65
N ALA A 59 -10.49 -20.89 -30.31
CA ALA A 59 -10.28 -21.54 -29.02
C ALA A 59 -8.86 -22.09 -28.80
N ASP A 60 -8.12 -22.39 -29.87
CA ASP A 60 -6.86 -23.13 -29.84
C ASP A 60 -5.65 -22.30 -30.28
N TRP A 61 -5.84 -21.36 -31.21
CA TRP A 61 -4.78 -20.63 -31.90
C TRP A 61 -5.05 -19.14 -31.96
N ALA A 62 -3.98 -18.35 -31.80
CA ALA A 62 -3.93 -16.94 -32.13
C ALA A 62 -2.99 -16.72 -33.32
N ILE A 63 -3.52 -16.15 -34.41
CA ILE A 63 -2.77 -15.74 -35.59
C ILE A 63 -2.28 -14.32 -35.35
N ALA A 64 -0.97 -14.09 -35.40
CA ALA A 64 -0.38 -12.81 -35.04
C ALA A 64 0.75 -12.38 -35.97
N LEU A 65 0.90 -11.06 -36.14
CA LEU A 65 2.10 -10.44 -36.69
C LEU A 65 3.15 -10.30 -35.58
N VAL A 66 4.26 -11.03 -35.74
CA VAL A 66 5.33 -11.04 -34.76
C VAL A 66 6.57 -10.32 -35.32
N PRO A 67 7.16 -9.36 -34.59
CA PRO A 67 8.42 -8.73 -34.96
C PRO A 67 9.55 -9.76 -35.14
N ALA A 68 10.38 -9.64 -36.19
CA ALA A 68 11.41 -10.65 -36.50
C ALA A 68 12.52 -10.81 -35.45
N ASP A 69 12.70 -9.82 -34.57
CA ASP A 69 13.63 -9.84 -33.44
C ASP A 69 13.07 -10.60 -32.22
N LYS A 70 11.75 -10.83 -32.15
CA LYS A 70 11.11 -11.70 -31.14
C LYS A 70 11.33 -13.17 -31.49
N THR A 71 12.53 -13.67 -31.22
CA THR A 71 12.98 -15.03 -31.58
C THR A 71 12.19 -16.19 -30.93
N GLY A 72 11.45 -15.92 -29.84
CA GLY A 72 10.67 -16.93 -29.11
C GLY A 72 9.56 -17.61 -29.91
N PHE A 73 9.12 -17.01 -31.02
CA PHE A 73 7.99 -17.49 -31.83
C PHE A 73 8.41 -18.16 -33.15
N ARG A 74 9.71 -18.37 -33.38
CA ARG A 74 10.22 -18.94 -34.65
C ARG A 74 9.68 -20.33 -34.98
N ALA A 75 9.32 -21.13 -33.98
CA ALA A 75 8.75 -22.47 -34.20
C ALA A 75 7.31 -22.43 -34.72
N TRP A 76 6.67 -21.27 -34.68
CA TRP A 76 5.25 -21.07 -34.99
C TRP A 76 5.04 -20.17 -36.22
N THR A 77 6.14 -19.76 -36.85
CA THR A 77 6.11 -18.98 -38.08
C THR A 77 5.49 -19.81 -39.20
N LEU A 78 4.40 -19.30 -39.76
CA LEU A 78 3.72 -19.88 -40.91
C LEU A 78 4.32 -19.36 -42.22
N THR A 79 4.57 -18.06 -42.31
CA THR A 79 5.06 -17.39 -43.52
C THR A 79 5.65 -16.00 -43.24
N ASP A 80 6.39 -15.47 -44.21
CA ASP A 80 6.99 -14.13 -44.20
C ASP A 80 6.05 -13.10 -44.84
N VAL A 81 5.91 -11.92 -44.24
CA VAL A 81 4.99 -10.85 -44.70
C VAL A 81 5.44 -10.16 -46.02
N LYS A 82 6.55 -10.61 -46.64
CA LYS A 82 7.21 -9.89 -47.74
C LYS A 82 6.89 -10.35 -49.16
N ALA A 83 6.24 -11.49 -49.34
CA ALA A 83 5.82 -11.98 -50.65
C ALA A 83 4.39 -11.50 -50.94
N GLY A 84 4.03 -11.18 -52.18
CA GLY A 84 2.70 -10.69 -52.59
C GLY A 84 1.52 -11.67 -52.41
N LYS A 85 1.64 -12.59 -51.46
CA LYS A 85 0.65 -13.58 -51.05
C LYS A 85 -0.33 -12.96 -50.06
N LYS A 86 -1.58 -13.38 -50.15
CA LYS A 86 -2.70 -12.93 -49.30
C LYS A 86 -3.13 -14.06 -48.37
N LEU A 87 -3.64 -13.67 -47.21
CA LEU A 87 -4.17 -14.61 -46.22
C LEU A 87 -5.69 -14.55 -46.21
N TYR A 88 -6.33 -15.72 -46.17
CA TYR A 88 -7.79 -15.84 -46.09
C TYR A 88 -8.18 -16.84 -45.00
N LEU A 89 -9.29 -16.55 -44.32
CA LEU A 89 -10.03 -17.53 -43.51
C LEU A 89 -11.14 -18.09 -44.39
N ALA A 90 -11.10 -19.37 -44.73
CA ALA A 90 -12.21 -20.05 -45.40
C ALA A 90 -13.01 -20.85 -44.38
N GLY A 91 -14.31 -20.57 -44.23
CA GLY A 91 -15.18 -21.26 -43.29
C GLY A 91 -15.35 -22.74 -43.62
N LYS A 92 -15.62 -23.57 -42.60
CA LYS A 92 -16.01 -24.97 -42.78
C LYS A 92 -17.51 -25.05 -43.06
N SER A 93 -17.91 -25.83 -44.08
CA SER A 93 -19.31 -26.04 -44.44
C SER A 93 -19.69 -27.52 -44.36
N PRO A 94 -20.92 -27.85 -43.93
CA PRO A 94 -21.42 -29.24 -43.98
C PRO A 94 -21.74 -29.70 -45.41
N LEU A 95 -21.86 -28.79 -46.38
CA LEU A 95 -22.22 -29.10 -47.76
C LEU A 95 -21.01 -29.38 -48.67
N PHE A 96 -19.81 -28.97 -48.26
CA PHE A 96 -18.61 -29.02 -49.08
C PHE A 96 -17.43 -29.58 -48.31
N ASP A 97 -16.58 -30.36 -48.98
CA ASP A 97 -15.35 -30.88 -48.40
C ASP A 97 -14.31 -29.77 -48.16
N ALA A 98 -13.29 -30.09 -47.34
CA ALA A 98 -12.16 -29.20 -47.09
C ALA A 98 -11.50 -28.74 -48.41
N PRO A 99 -11.02 -27.48 -48.50
CA PRO A 99 -10.24 -27.02 -49.65
C PRO A 99 -9.06 -27.96 -49.91
N GLN A 100 -8.73 -28.19 -51.18
CA GLN A 100 -7.54 -28.96 -51.55
C GLN A 100 -6.37 -28.01 -51.82
N GLU A 101 -5.17 -28.38 -51.38
CA GLU A 101 -3.96 -27.64 -51.75
C GLU A 101 -3.72 -27.72 -53.26
N LEU A 102 -3.41 -26.59 -53.86
CA LEU A 102 -3.05 -26.43 -55.29
C LEU A 102 -1.76 -25.60 -55.38
N ASN A 103 -1.13 -25.56 -56.56
CA ASN A 103 0.15 -24.86 -56.73
C ASN A 103 0.16 -23.41 -56.20
N ASP A 104 -0.98 -22.72 -56.33
CA ASP A 104 -1.14 -21.31 -55.93
C ASP A 104 -2.01 -21.12 -54.67
N LEU A 105 -2.48 -22.21 -54.04
CA LEU A 105 -3.32 -22.19 -52.83
C LEU A 105 -2.78 -23.19 -51.80
N LYS A 106 -2.28 -22.67 -50.67
CA LYS A 106 -1.71 -23.47 -49.59
C LYS A 106 -2.55 -23.37 -48.32
N ILE A 107 -2.76 -24.49 -47.64
CA ILE A 107 -3.42 -24.51 -46.33
C ILE A 107 -2.34 -24.40 -45.27
N LEU A 108 -2.31 -23.29 -44.53
CA LEU A 108 -1.30 -23.04 -43.51
C LEU A 108 -1.66 -23.71 -42.17
N LEU A 109 -2.94 -23.67 -41.80
CA LEU A 109 -3.42 -24.17 -40.53
C LEU A 109 -4.91 -24.50 -40.62
N GLU A 110 -5.32 -25.59 -39.98
CA GLU A 110 -6.72 -25.86 -39.71
C GLU A 110 -7.11 -25.27 -38.34
N LEU A 111 -8.08 -24.38 -38.35
CA LEU A 111 -8.67 -23.74 -37.16
C LEU A 111 -9.97 -24.46 -36.81
N GLU A 112 -10.62 -24.11 -35.69
CA GLU A 112 -11.85 -24.76 -35.24
C GLU A 112 -12.96 -24.69 -36.31
N ALA A 113 -13.31 -23.46 -36.72
CA ALA A 113 -14.41 -23.18 -37.66
C ALA A 113 -13.95 -22.85 -39.09
N SER A 114 -12.64 -22.75 -39.34
CA SER A 114 -12.11 -22.28 -40.62
C SER A 114 -10.76 -22.91 -41.00
N TYR A 115 -10.31 -22.67 -42.22
CA TYR A 115 -8.96 -22.94 -42.70
C TYR A 115 -8.23 -21.63 -42.94
N LEU A 116 -6.99 -21.52 -42.45
CA LEU A 116 -6.11 -20.40 -42.78
C LEU A 116 -5.36 -20.73 -44.07
N LEU A 117 -5.60 -19.91 -45.10
CA LEU A 117 -5.11 -20.11 -46.45
C LEU A 117 -4.10 -19.04 -46.85
N GLU A 118 -3.11 -19.42 -47.65
CA GLU A 118 -2.16 -18.52 -48.31
C GLU A 118 -2.25 -18.70 -49.83
N THR A 119 -2.46 -17.61 -50.57
CA THR A 119 -2.59 -17.66 -52.03
C THR A 119 -2.19 -16.35 -52.70
N GLU A 120 -1.78 -16.41 -53.97
CA GLU A 120 -1.59 -15.23 -54.84
C GLU A 120 -2.86 -14.84 -55.62
N LEU A 121 -3.88 -15.70 -55.60
CA LEU A 121 -5.14 -15.48 -56.31
C LEU A 121 -5.86 -14.22 -55.78
N ASP A 122 -6.61 -13.56 -56.66
CA ASP A 122 -7.63 -12.62 -56.22
C ASP A 122 -8.90 -13.36 -55.76
N GLU A 123 -9.82 -12.65 -55.13
CA GLU A 123 -11.00 -13.27 -54.51
C GLU A 123 -11.99 -13.83 -55.55
N VAL A 124 -11.99 -13.29 -56.77
CA VAL A 124 -12.85 -13.80 -57.85
C VAL A 124 -12.33 -15.14 -58.32
N ASP A 125 -11.02 -15.26 -58.56
CA ASP A 125 -10.37 -16.52 -58.92
C ASP A 125 -10.40 -17.52 -57.76
N LEU A 126 -10.21 -17.06 -56.52
CA LEU A 126 -10.29 -17.91 -55.33
C LEU A 126 -11.69 -18.50 -55.15
N ARG A 127 -12.75 -17.73 -55.43
CA ARG A 127 -14.14 -18.20 -55.36
C ARG A 127 -14.45 -19.33 -56.34
N LEU A 128 -13.77 -19.38 -57.49
CA LEU A 128 -13.90 -20.49 -58.44
C LEU A 128 -13.34 -21.81 -57.88
N LEU A 129 -12.43 -21.73 -56.90
CA LEU A 129 -11.79 -22.89 -56.28
C LEU A 129 -12.40 -23.22 -54.91
N ILE A 130 -12.93 -22.20 -54.21
CA ILE A 130 -13.46 -22.31 -52.85
C ILE A 130 -14.93 -21.89 -52.86
N PRO A 131 -15.85 -22.86 -52.88
CA PRO A 131 -17.28 -22.57 -52.79
C PRO A 131 -17.73 -22.16 -51.37
N HIS A 132 -16.84 -22.25 -50.38
CA HIS A 132 -17.08 -21.84 -48.99
C HIS A 132 -17.01 -20.31 -48.82
N PRO A 133 -17.69 -19.72 -47.83
CA PRO A 133 -17.41 -18.35 -47.38
C PRO A 133 -15.94 -18.17 -47.04
N PHE A 134 -15.34 -17.07 -47.47
CA PHE A 134 -14.00 -16.72 -47.04
C PHE A 134 -13.85 -15.20 -46.85
N SER A 135 -12.99 -14.83 -45.91
CA SER A 135 -12.64 -13.44 -45.65
C SER A 135 -11.13 -13.25 -45.67
N LYS A 136 -10.65 -12.25 -46.42
CA LYS A 136 -9.24 -11.84 -46.35
C LYS A 136 -8.89 -11.36 -44.94
N ILE A 137 -7.79 -11.87 -44.38
CA ILE A 137 -7.19 -11.33 -43.15
C ILE A 137 -6.38 -10.10 -43.54
N GLU A 138 -6.72 -8.95 -42.96
CA GLU A 138 -5.90 -7.75 -43.09
C GLU A 138 -4.66 -7.88 -42.19
N LEU A 139 -3.51 -7.41 -42.70
CA LEU A 139 -2.26 -7.38 -41.94
C LEU A 139 -2.21 -6.16 -41.01
N LYS A 140 -3.29 -5.96 -40.25
CA LYS A 140 -3.47 -4.94 -39.23
C LYS A 140 -4.04 -5.63 -38.01
N GLY A 141 -3.44 -5.42 -36.83
CA GLY A 141 -3.94 -6.00 -35.60
C GLY A 141 -5.39 -5.60 -35.30
N MET A 142 -6.17 -6.54 -34.75
CA MET A 142 -7.51 -6.26 -34.25
C MET A 142 -7.47 -5.34 -33.02
N VAL A 143 -8.54 -4.58 -32.83
CA VAL A 143 -8.70 -3.64 -31.72
C VAL A 143 -9.45 -4.32 -30.58
N PHE A 144 -8.84 -4.33 -29.39
CA PHE A 144 -9.46 -4.85 -28.18
C PHE A 144 -10.09 -3.70 -27.36
N THR A 145 -11.29 -3.91 -26.82
CA THR A 145 -12.01 -2.98 -25.94
C THR A 145 -12.24 -3.62 -24.56
N PRO A 146 -12.35 -2.85 -23.47
CA PRO A 146 -12.59 -3.44 -22.14
C PRO A 146 -13.89 -4.24 -22.08
N GLU A 147 -13.86 -5.41 -21.43
CA GLU A 147 -15.07 -6.20 -21.18
C GLU A 147 -16.03 -5.44 -20.24
N LEU A 148 -17.31 -5.44 -20.59
CA LEU A 148 -18.42 -4.92 -19.78
C LEU A 148 -19.33 -6.08 -19.41
N ALA A 149 -19.91 -6.07 -18.21
CA ALA A 149 -20.83 -7.12 -17.78
C ALA A 149 -22.29 -6.76 -18.02
N ALA A 150 -23.08 -7.72 -18.50
CA ALA A 150 -24.47 -7.47 -18.86
C ALA A 150 -25.34 -7.17 -17.63
N PRO A 151 -26.29 -6.22 -17.71
CA PRO A 151 -27.17 -5.93 -16.59
C PRO A 151 -28.09 -7.12 -16.28
N GLN A 152 -28.54 -7.17 -15.02
CA GLN A 152 -29.65 -8.04 -14.64
C GLN A 152 -30.90 -7.58 -15.38
N LEU A 153 -31.60 -8.52 -16.03
CA LEU A 153 -32.81 -8.16 -16.74
C LEU A 153 -33.93 -7.83 -15.77
N SER A 154 -34.53 -6.66 -15.96
CA SER A 154 -35.82 -6.35 -15.37
C SER A 154 -36.87 -7.37 -15.82
N ASP A 155 -37.73 -7.79 -14.89
CA ASP A 155 -38.92 -8.59 -15.19
C ASP A 155 -40.01 -7.76 -15.90
N ARG A 156 -39.85 -6.42 -15.94
CA ARG A 156 -40.77 -5.51 -16.60
C ARG A 156 -40.58 -5.54 -18.12
N LYS A 157 -41.63 -5.90 -18.86
CA LYS A 157 -41.68 -5.71 -20.32
C LYS A 157 -41.84 -4.23 -20.69
N ASN A 158 -41.25 -3.82 -21.81
CA ASN A 158 -41.37 -2.48 -22.35
C ASN A 158 -42.53 -2.44 -23.36
N ASP A 159 -43.60 -1.71 -23.02
CA ASP A 159 -44.83 -1.62 -23.83
C ASP A 159 -44.57 -1.10 -25.25
N VAL A 160 -43.59 -0.21 -25.45
CA VAL A 160 -43.21 0.33 -26.76
C VAL A 160 -42.53 -0.76 -27.60
N VAL A 161 -41.67 -1.58 -26.98
CA VAL A 161 -41.04 -2.73 -27.64
C VAL A 161 -42.09 -3.77 -28.01
N ASP A 162 -43.01 -4.11 -27.11
CA ASP A 162 -44.11 -5.05 -27.39
C ASP A 162 -44.99 -4.54 -28.55
N GLN A 163 -45.25 -3.22 -28.64
CA GLN A 163 -45.98 -2.62 -29.75
C GLN A 163 -45.24 -2.81 -31.08
N MET A 164 -43.94 -2.52 -31.14
CA MET A 164 -43.15 -2.69 -32.37
C MET A 164 -43.04 -4.16 -32.80
N VAL A 165 -42.79 -5.05 -31.84
CA VAL A 165 -42.74 -6.51 -32.07
C VAL A 165 -44.06 -7.04 -32.64
N ALA A 166 -45.20 -6.52 -32.17
CA ALA A 166 -46.52 -6.92 -32.66
C ALA A 166 -46.80 -6.46 -34.11
N LEU A 167 -46.09 -5.44 -34.62
CA LEU A 167 -46.24 -4.94 -36.00
C LEU A 167 -45.46 -5.77 -37.03
N VAL A 168 -44.49 -6.58 -36.58
CA VAL A 168 -43.70 -7.44 -37.48
C VAL A 168 -44.62 -8.53 -38.05
N ASN A 169 -44.67 -8.61 -39.39
CA ASN A 169 -45.61 -9.48 -40.08
C ASN A 169 -44.95 -10.34 -41.16
N ALA A 170 -45.17 -11.65 -41.10
CA ALA A 170 -44.59 -12.61 -42.05
C ALA A 170 -44.91 -12.32 -43.53
N ALA A 171 -46.09 -11.80 -43.86
CA ALA A 171 -46.44 -11.45 -45.24
C ALA A 171 -45.71 -10.18 -45.73
N SER A 172 -45.45 -9.23 -44.83
CA SER A 172 -44.58 -8.07 -45.13
C SER A 172 -43.16 -8.54 -45.42
N VAL A 173 -42.62 -9.39 -44.52
CA VAL A 173 -41.29 -10.00 -44.66
C VAL A 173 -41.17 -10.76 -45.97
N GLU A 174 -42.11 -11.67 -46.27
CA GLU A 174 -42.15 -12.41 -47.53
C GLU A 174 -42.19 -11.47 -48.75
N SER A 175 -42.99 -10.40 -48.70
CA SER A 175 -43.06 -9.40 -49.77
C SER A 175 -41.74 -8.64 -49.97
N LEU A 176 -40.99 -8.36 -48.91
CA LEU A 176 -39.69 -7.69 -49.00
C LEU A 176 -38.63 -8.62 -49.61
N ILE A 177 -38.58 -9.88 -49.16
CA ILE A 177 -37.68 -10.88 -49.72
C ILE A 177 -38.00 -11.12 -51.20
N GLN A 178 -39.29 -11.27 -51.55
CA GLN A 178 -39.73 -11.40 -52.93
C GLN A 178 -39.33 -10.19 -53.79
N GLY A 179 -39.45 -8.98 -53.27
CA GLY A 179 -39.02 -7.76 -53.96
C GLY A 179 -37.53 -7.75 -54.30
N LEU A 180 -36.68 -8.23 -53.38
CA LEU A 180 -35.25 -8.41 -53.63
C LEU A 180 -34.98 -9.54 -54.64
N GLN A 181 -35.71 -10.65 -54.56
CA GLN A 181 -35.61 -11.77 -55.51
C GLN A 181 -36.03 -11.39 -56.94
N ASP A 182 -37.01 -10.49 -57.09
CA ASP A 182 -37.54 -10.04 -58.39
C ASP A 182 -36.51 -9.30 -59.25
N HIS A 183 -35.38 -8.88 -58.68
CA HIS A 183 -34.22 -8.39 -59.43
C HIS A 183 -33.51 -9.50 -60.24
N GLN A 184 -33.91 -10.77 -60.10
CA GLN A 184 -33.36 -11.99 -60.72
C GLN A 184 -31.94 -12.36 -60.28
N THR A 185 -31.07 -11.37 -60.17
CA THR A 185 -29.74 -11.47 -59.57
C THR A 185 -29.42 -10.16 -58.87
N ARG A 186 -28.76 -10.24 -57.72
CA ARG A 186 -28.12 -9.11 -57.04
C ARG A 186 -26.62 -9.31 -56.96
N TYR A 187 -26.07 -10.16 -57.83
CA TYR A 187 -24.65 -10.47 -57.89
C TYR A 187 -23.80 -9.21 -58.03
N ALA A 188 -22.72 -9.12 -57.25
CA ALA A 188 -21.90 -7.93 -57.16
C ALA A 188 -21.32 -7.47 -58.50
N LEU A 189 -21.15 -8.34 -59.51
CA LEU A 189 -20.69 -7.93 -60.85
C LEU A 189 -21.80 -7.75 -61.89
N ALA A 190 -23.08 -7.91 -61.54
CA ALA A 190 -24.22 -7.67 -62.44
C ALA A 190 -24.51 -6.17 -62.68
N ASP A 191 -24.93 -5.80 -63.89
CA ASP A 191 -25.11 -4.39 -64.28
C ASP A 191 -26.21 -3.64 -63.48
N ASN A 192 -27.07 -4.37 -62.76
CA ASN A 192 -28.19 -3.82 -61.99
C ASN A 192 -27.86 -3.41 -60.55
N ARG A 193 -26.59 -3.46 -60.09
CA ARG A 193 -26.18 -3.05 -58.72
C ARG A 193 -26.83 -1.75 -58.22
N LEU A 194 -26.71 -0.68 -59.01
CA LEU A 194 -27.27 0.63 -58.63
C LEU A 194 -28.80 0.59 -58.56
N GLN A 195 -29.44 -0.19 -59.44
CA GLN A 195 -30.90 -0.36 -59.43
C GLN A 195 -31.36 -1.06 -58.14
N VAL A 196 -30.63 -2.10 -57.69
CA VAL A 196 -30.90 -2.80 -56.43
C VAL A 196 -30.74 -1.84 -55.25
N ALA A 197 -29.62 -1.11 -55.18
CA ALA A 197 -29.37 -0.14 -54.11
C ALA A 197 -30.41 0.99 -54.07
N GLU A 198 -30.82 1.52 -55.23
CA GLU A 198 -31.88 2.54 -55.31
C GLU A 198 -33.25 1.99 -54.93
N TRP A 199 -33.55 0.73 -55.23
CA TRP A 199 -34.80 0.10 -54.78
C TRP A 199 -34.87 0.02 -53.25
N ILE A 200 -33.78 -0.42 -52.61
CA ILE A 200 -33.66 -0.49 -51.14
C ILE A 200 -33.77 0.92 -50.55
N ARG A 201 -33.05 1.90 -51.12
CA ARG A 201 -33.12 3.31 -50.70
C ARG A 201 -34.55 3.84 -50.76
N GLN A 202 -35.28 3.56 -51.84
CA GLN A 202 -36.65 4.00 -52.00
C GLN A 202 -37.58 3.35 -50.96
N LYS A 203 -37.36 2.10 -50.58
CA LYS A 203 -38.13 1.46 -49.50
C LYS A 203 -37.99 2.20 -48.16
N TYR A 204 -36.77 2.56 -47.76
CA TYR A 204 -36.57 3.35 -46.56
C TYR A 204 -37.27 4.71 -46.62
N LEU A 205 -37.21 5.40 -47.77
CA LEU A 205 -37.91 6.66 -47.98
C LEU A 205 -39.44 6.49 -47.91
N ASP A 206 -39.98 5.41 -48.48
CA ASP A 206 -41.41 5.09 -48.45
C ASP A 206 -41.90 4.80 -47.02
N PHE A 207 -41.03 4.29 -46.15
CA PHE A 207 -41.31 4.11 -44.71
C PHE A 207 -41.23 5.41 -43.91
N GLY A 208 -40.77 6.51 -44.52
CA GLY A 208 -40.74 7.85 -43.92
C GLY A 208 -39.39 8.25 -43.33
N LEU A 209 -38.33 7.45 -43.50
CA LEU A 209 -36.97 7.87 -43.14
C LEU A 209 -36.50 8.96 -44.12
N THR A 210 -35.81 9.98 -43.60
CA THR A 210 -35.37 11.12 -44.41
C THR A 210 -33.87 11.15 -44.69
N ASP A 211 -33.07 10.52 -43.83
CA ASP A 211 -31.63 10.39 -44.00
C ASP A 211 -31.30 9.01 -44.57
N VAL A 212 -31.28 8.92 -45.91
CA VAL A 212 -30.99 7.67 -46.63
C VAL A 212 -29.95 7.94 -47.72
N VAL A 213 -28.77 7.33 -47.57
CA VAL A 213 -27.57 7.60 -48.37
C VAL A 213 -27.08 6.32 -49.04
N LEU A 214 -26.65 6.45 -50.31
CA LEU A 214 -25.82 5.45 -50.96
C LEU A 214 -24.35 5.77 -50.69
N GLN A 215 -23.62 4.86 -50.05
CA GLN A 215 -22.18 4.99 -49.83
C GLN A 215 -21.44 4.22 -50.94
N PRO A 216 -20.87 4.92 -51.94
CA PRO A 216 -20.20 4.27 -53.05
C PRO A 216 -18.77 3.84 -52.68
N PHE A 217 -18.34 2.68 -53.20
CA PHE A 217 -16.95 2.25 -53.16
C PHE A 217 -16.56 1.49 -54.43
N GLU A 218 -15.26 1.52 -54.76
CA GLU A 218 -14.74 0.82 -55.94
C GLU A 218 -14.21 -0.57 -55.57
N TRP A 219 -14.70 -1.59 -56.25
CA TRP A 219 -14.22 -2.97 -56.13
C TRP A 219 -14.21 -3.65 -57.50
N GLN A 220 -13.09 -4.28 -57.88
CA GLN A 220 -12.92 -4.95 -59.19
C GLN A 220 -13.27 -4.07 -60.41
N ASN A 221 -12.92 -2.78 -60.38
CA ASN A 221 -13.29 -1.77 -61.38
C ASN A 221 -14.81 -1.59 -61.56
N THR A 222 -15.59 -1.91 -60.53
CA THR A 222 -17.03 -1.69 -60.46
C THR A 222 -17.37 -0.86 -59.22
N THR A 223 -18.21 0.16 -59.41
CA THR A 223 -18.76 0.91 -58.28
C THR A 223 -19.86 0.08 -57.62
N GLN A 224 -19.68 -0.21 -56.34
CA GLN A 224 -20.64 -0.84 -55.44
C GLN A 224 -21.27 0.23 -54.53
N TYR A 225 -22.42 -0.08 -53.91
CA TYR A 225 -23.16 0.87 -53.10
C TYR A 225 -23.71 0.19 -51.84
N ASN A 226 -23.17 0.52 -50.67
CA ASN A 226 -23.90 0.25 -49.44
C ASN A 226 -25.11 1.21 -49.36
N VAL A 227 -26.22 0.76 -48.81
CA VAL A 227 -27.39 1.62 -48.52
C VAL A 227 -27.48 1.82 -47.02
N ILE A 228 -27.46 3.08 -46.58
CA ILE A 228 -27.47 3.45 -45.16
C ILE A 228 -28.69 4.32 -44.92
N ALA A 229 -29.56 3.91 -44.00
CA ALA A 229 -30.71 4.70 -43.56
C ALA A 229 -30.61 4.97 -42.06
N THR A 230 -30.68 6.24 -41.65
CA THR A 230 -30.54 6.64 -40.24
C THR A 230 -31.90 7.04 -39.66
N LEU A 231 -32.30 6.37 -38.59
CA LEU A 231 -33.31 6.84 -37.65
C LEU A 231 -32.58 7.61 -36.53
N PRO A 232 -32.65 8.95 -36.48
CA PRO A 232 -31.86 9.74 -35.52
C PRO A 232 -32.30 9.49 -34.08
N GLY A 233 -31.35 9.44 -33.16
CA GLY A 233 -31.58 9.36 -31.72
C GLY A 233 -32.01 10.70 -31.13
N SER A 234 -32.76 10.65 -30.02
CA SER A 234 -33.26 11.83 -29.30
C SER A 234 -32.34 12.34 -28.19
N ILE A 235 -31.50 11.46 -27.62
CA ILE A 235 -30.62 11.76 -26.49
C ILE A 235 -29.15 11.68 -26.91
N TYR A 236 -28.78 10.65 -27.66
CA TYR A 236 -27.44 10.35 -28.14
C TYR A 236 -27.42 10.27 -29.67
N PRO A 237 -27.66 11.38 -30.39
CA PRO A 237 -27.80 11.37 -31.86
C PRO A 237 -26.50 10.96 -32.59
N ASP A 238 -25.34 11.13 -31.96
CA ASP A 238 -24.02 10.80 -32.52
C ASP A 238 -23.50 9.42 -32.09
N GLU A 239 -24.31 8.66 -31.36
CA GLU A 239 -24.07 7.26 -31.04
C GLU A 239 -24.97 6.38 -31.93
N TYR A 240 -24.50 5.18 -32.27
CA TYR A 240 -25.17 4.34 -33.27
C TYR A 240 -25.37 2.89 -32.81
N ILE A 241 -26.57 2.37 -33.03
CA ILE A 241 -26.83 0.95 -33.26
C ILE A 241 -26.81 0.72 -34.76
N ILE A 242 -25.95 -0.18 -35.24
CA ILE A 242 -25.91 -0.56 -36.66
C ILE A 242 -26.68 -1.87 -36.82
N VAL A 243 -27.65 -1.91 -37.73
CA VAL A 243 -28.41 -3.11 -38.10
C VAL A 243 -28.07 -3.45 -39.54
N GLY A 244 -27.46 -4.62 -39.74
CA GLY A 244 -26.85 -5.03 -41.00
C GLY A 244 -27.44 -6.31 -41.60
N GLY A 245 -27.31 -6.41 -42.92
CA GLY A 245 -27.43 -7.61 -43.73
C GLY A 245 -27.02 -7.30 -45.17
N HIS A 246 -26.30 -8.18 -45.87
CA HIS A 246 -25.90 -7.89 -47.24
C HIS A 246 -27.06 -8.07 -48.23
N HIS A 247 -27.02 -7.32 -49.33
CA HIS A 247 -28.05 -7.38 -50.37
C HIS A 247 -27.57 -8.04 -51.66
N ASP A 248 -26.27 -8.29 -51.81
CA ASP A 248 -25.79 -9.10 -52.92
C ASP A 248 -26.08 -10.59 -52.69
N CYS A 249 -25.81 -11.41 -53.70
CA CYS A 249 -26.04 -12.85 -53.67
C CYS A 249 -25.19 -13.55 -54.73
N ILE A 250 -24.98 -14.85 -54.58
CA ILE A 250 -24.32 -15.67 -55.60
C ILE A 250 -25.08 -16.96 -55.92
N THR A 251 -24.66 -17.63 -57.00
CA THR A 251 -24.92 -19.05 -57.20
C THR A 251 -23.71 -19.75 -57.83
N TYR A 252 -23.54 -21.06 -57.54
CA TYR A 252 -22.54 -21.92 -58.20
C TYR A 252 -22.81 -22.18 -59.69
N SER A 253 -23.98 -21.77 -60.19
CA SER A 253 -24.27 -21.77 -61.63
C SER A 253 -23.76 -20.47 -62.28
N ASN A 254 -24.55 -19.80 -63.12
CA ASN A 254 -24.15 -18.51 -63.70
C ASN A 254 -24.81 -17.36 -62.90
N PRO A 255 -24.10 -16.73 -61.94
CA PRO A 255 -24.68 -15.70 -61.08
C PRO A 255 -24.99 -14.39 -61.81
N MET A 256 -24.44 -14.18 -63.01
CA MET A 256 -24.78 -13.03 -63.86
C MET A 256 -26.19 -13.11 -64.46
N VAL A 257 -26.79 -14.32 -64.48
CA VAL A 257 -28.09 -14.56 -65.12
C VAL A 257 -29.20 -14.71 -64.10
N PHE A 258 -29.00 -15.58 -63.10
CA PHE A 258 -30.03 -15.86 -62.10
C PHE A 258 -29.38 -16.31 -60.80
N ALA A 259 -29.51 -15.49 -59.77
CA ALA A 259 -29.07 -15.74 -58.40
C ALA A 259 -30.16 -15.15 -57.48
N PRO A 260 -31.18 -15.93 -57.12
CA PRO A 260 -32.33 -15.40 -56.39
C PRO A 260 -31.98 -14.96 -54.97
N GLY A 261 -31.10 -15.70 -54.27
CA GLY A 261 -30.53 -15.31 -52.98
C GLY A 261 -31.60 -14.99 -51.92
N ALA A 262 -32.68 -15.76 -51.86
CA ALA A 262 -33.84 -15.41 -51.05
C ALA A 262 -33.54 -15.53 -49.55
N ASP A 263 -32.92 -16.62 -49.13
CA ASP A 263 -32.37 -16.79 -47.79
C ASP A 263 -31.08 -15.99 -47.64
N ASP A 264 -30.19 -16.11 -48.64
CA ASP A 264 -28.82 -15.59 -48.65
C ASP A 264 -28.64 -14.47 -49.70
N ASN A 265 -28.77 -13.19 -49.34
CA ASN A 265 -29.22 -12.71 -48.03
C ASN A 265 -30.35 -11.69 -48.12
N ALA A 266 -31.31 -11.95 -49.01
CA ALA A 266 -32.53 -11.15 -49.03
C ALA A 266 -33.30 -11.24 -47.70
N SER A 267 -33.16 -12.33 -46.92
CA SER A 267 -33.75 -12.46 -45.60
C SER A 267 -33.18 -11.46 -44.58
N GLY A 268 -31.85 -11.31 -44.49
CA GLY A 268 -31.18 -10.33 -43.62
C GLY A 268 -31.38 -8.89 -44.10
N SER A 269 -31.31 -8.65 -45.41
CA SER A 269 -31.69 -7.35 -45.99
C SER A 269 -33.16 -6.99 -45.68
N ALA A 270 -34.08 -7.96 -45.76
CA ALA A 270 -35.48 -7.75 -45.37
C ALA A 270 -35.63 -7.47 -43.87
N ALA A 271 -34.77 -8.00 -43.00
CA ALA A 271 -34.76 -7.63 -41.59
C ALA A 271 -34.49 -6.13 -41.39
N THR A 272 -33.47 -5.59 -42.05
CA THR A 272 -33.15 -4.15 -41.96
C THR A 272 -34.33 -3.27 -42.41
N LEU A 273 -35.01 -3.67 -43.49
CA LEU A 273 -36.17 -2.97 -44.04
C LEU A 273 -37.42 -3.08 -43.15
N GLU A 274 -37.75 -4.28 -42.67
CA GLU A 274 -38.92 -4.51 -41.83
C GLU A 274 -38.76 -3.86 -40.45
N MET A 275 -37.56 -3.92 -39.85
CA MET A 275 -37.24 -3.23 -38.61
C MET A 275 -37.46 -1.72 -38.76
N ALA A 276 -36.93 -1.11 -39.82
CA ALA A 276 -37.14 0.30 -40.11
C ALA A 276 -38.64 0.62 -40.29
N ARG A 277 -39.37 -0.20 -41.05
CA ARG A 277 -40.81 -0.02 -41.29
C ARG A 277 -41.61 -0.02 -39.99
N VAL A 278 -41.42 -1.02 -39.13
CA VAL A 278 -42.22 -1.15 -37.89
C VAL A 278 -41.84 -0.11 -36.84
N MET A 279 -40.56 0.28 -36.76
CA MET A 279 -40.12 1.35 -35.86
C MET A 279 -40.72 2.70 -36.28
N MET A 280 -40.72 3.00 -37.58
CA MET A 280 -41.35 4.21 -38.11
C MET A 280 -42.87 4.19 -37.94
N GLU A 281 -43.53 3.05 -38.21
CA GLU A 281 -44.99 2.91 -38.05
C GLU A 281 -45.44 3.05 -36.59
N ALA A 282 -44.64 2.55 -35.64
CA ALA A 282 -44.90 2.71 -34.22
C ALA A 282 -44.69 4.15 -33.72
N GLY A 283 -44.06 5.03 -34.52
CA GLY A 283 -43.63 6.36 -34.08
C GLY A 283 -42.52 6.31 -33.04
N TYR A 284 -41.70 5.26 -33.06
CA TYR A 284 -40.60 5.07 -32.12
C TYR A 284 -39.48 6.09 -32.36
N GLN A 285 -39.03 6.70 -31.28
CA GLN A 285 -37.95 7.67 -31.28
C GLN A 285 -36.85 7.16 -30.34
N PRO A 286 -35.80 6.51 -30.87
CA PRO A 286 -34.78 5.88 -30.01
C PRO A 286 -33.97 6.94 -29.26
N HIS A 287 -33.34 6.57 -28.15
CA HIS A 287 -32.38 7.45 -27.47
C HIS A 287 -31.10 7.62 -28.30
N CYS A 288 -30.52 6.52 -28.78
CA CYS A 288 -29.35 6.45 -29.67
C CYS A 288 -29.77 6.30 -31.14
N SER A 289 -29.01 6.83 -32.10
CA SER A 289 -29.37 6.68 -33.51
C SER A 289 -29.31 5.21 -33.95
N ILE A 290 -30.21 4.80 -34.84
CA ILE A 290 -30.18 3.46 -35.46
C ILE A 290 -29.87 3.62 -36.94
N ARG A 291 -28.80 2.99 -37.41
CA ARG A 291 -28.45 2.92 -38.84
C ARG A 291 -28.78 1.54 -39.38
N PHE A 292 -29.72 1.49 -40.31
CA PHE A 292 -30.03 0.31 -41.10
C PHE A 292 -29.12 0.30 -42.32
N VAL A 293 -28.28 -0.72 -42.44
CA VAL A 293 -27.25 -0.81 -43.48
C VAL A 293 -27.43 -2.09 -44.27
N THR A 294 -27.61 -1.98 -45.58
CA THR A 294 -27.49 -3.14 -46.47
C THR A 294 -26.16 -3.12 -47.21
N PHE A 295 -25.32 -4.12 -46.98
CA PHE A 295 -23.96 -4.18 -47.51
C PHE A 295 -23.92 -4.75 -48.94
N ALA A 296 -23.04 -4.21 -49.78
CA ALA A 296 -22.77 -4.75 -51.11
C ALA A 296 -21.51 -5.64 -51.10
N ALA A 297 -21.46 -6.63 -51.99
CA ALA A 297 -20.28 -7.45 -52.25
C ALA A 297 -19.75 -8.20 -51.00
N GLU A 298 -20.65 -8.75 -50.19
CA GLU A 298 -20.30 -9.64 -49.07
C GLU A 298 -19.69 -10.95 -49.58
N GLU A 299 -20.29 -11.51 -50.64
CA GLU A 299 -20.06 -12.86 -51.18
C GLU A 299 -18.63 -13.12 -51.70
N PHE A 300 -17.84 -12.04 -51.71
CA PHE A 300 -16.46 -11.96 -52.18
C PHE A 300 -15.48 -11.56 -51.07
N GLY A 301 -15.88 -11.73 -49.81
CA GLY A 301 -15.05 -11.43 -48.66
C GLY A 301 -15.32 -10.07 -48.03
N LEU A 302 -16.60 -9.73 -47.87
CA LEU A 302 -17.09 -8.70 -46.94
C LEU A 302 -16.76 -7.26 -47.36
N TRP A 303 -16.76 -6.94 -48.66
CA TRP A 303 -16.24 -5.65 -49.13
C TRP A 303 -17.06 -4.44 -48.68
N GLY A 304 -18.39 -4.55 -48.71
CA GLY A 304 -19.29 -3.50 -48.25
C GLY A 304 -19.10 -3.19 -46.77
N SER A 305 -19.09 -4.21 -45.92
CA SER A 305 -18.90 -4.04 -44.47
C SER A 305 -17.48 -3.62 -44.13
N LYS A 306 -16.44 -4.13 -44.79
CA LYS A 306 -15.05 -3.64 -44.64
C LYS A 306 -14.93 -2.16 -44.98
N HIS A 307 -15.57 -1.72 -46.06
CA HIS A 307 -15.55 -0.31 -46.44
C HIS A 307 -16.27 0.54 -45.38
N HIS A 308 -17.45 0.12 -44.95
CA HIS A 308 -18.23 0.87 -43.97
C HIS A 308 -17.56 0.91 -42.58
N SER A 309 -17.07 -0.22 -42.07
CA SER A 309 -16.40 -0.29 -40.77
C SER A 309 -15.09 0.51 -40.75
N ALA A 310 -14.32 0.51 -41.84
CA ALA A 310 -13.12 1.34 -41.96
C ALA A 310 -13.46 2.84 -41.95
N GLN A 311 -14.54 3.26 -42.64
CA GLN A 311 -15.01 4.64 -42.58
C GLN A 311 -15.55 5.01 -41.18
N THR A 312 -16.24 4.08 -40.51
CA THR A 312 -16.72 4.23 -39.13
C THR A 312 -15.54 4.45 -38.16
N GLU A 313 -14.46 3.66 -38.29
CA GLU A 313 -13.22 3.80 -37.51
C GLU A 313 -12.52 5.13 -37.81
N GLU A 314 -12.37 5.49 -39.09
CA GLU A 314 -11.72 6.72 -39.53
C GLU A 314 -12.44 7.97 -39.01
N ALA A 315 -13.77 7.97 -39.08
CA ALA A 315 -14.63 9.03 -38.55
C ALA A 315 -14.73 9.02 -37.02
N ARG A 316 -14.28 7.94 -36.35
CA ARG A 316 -14.37 7.72 -34.90
C ARG A 316 -15.80 7.76 -34.37
N GLU A 317 -16.71 7.17 -35.14
CA GLU A 317 -18.11 7.10 -34.74
C GLU A 317 -18.27 6.21 -33.49
N GLN A 318 -19.21 6.58 -32.63
CA GLN A 318 -19.50 5.88 -31.40
C GLN A 318 -20.55 4.80 -31.66
N VAL A 319 -20.11 3.61 -32.06
CA VAL A 319 -21.01 2.47 -32.28
C VAL A 319 -21.17 1.69 -30.99
N ARG A 320 -22.37 1.65 -30.43
CA ARG A 320 -22.69 0.86 -29.23
C ARG A 320 -22.74 -0.62 -29.53
N LEU A 321 -23.32 -0.95 -30.69
CA LEU A 321 -23.53 -2.32 -31.12
C LEU A 321 -23.72 -2.37 -32.64
N MET A 322 -23.14 -3.39 -33.28
CA MET A 322 -23.51 -3.81 -34.62
C MET A 322 -24.25 -5.15 -34.56
N MET A 323 -25.42 -5.21 -35.17
CA MET A 323 -26.28 -6.38 -35.27
C MET A 323 -26.29 -6.87 -36.71
N ASN A 324 -25.78 -8.07 -36.96
CA ASN A 324 -25.76 -8.68 -38.28
C ASN A 324 -26.86 -9.72 -38.45
N HIS A 325 -27.42 -9.80 -39.66
CA HIS A 325 -28.39 -10.81 -40.08
C HIS A 325 -27.91 -11.40 -41.39
N ASP A 326 -27.69 -12.70 -41.39
CA ASP A 326 -27.27 -13.42 -42.57
C ASP A 326 -27.90 -14.81 -42.53
N MET A 327 -28.71 -15.13 -43.53
CA MET A 327 -29.56 -16.33 -43.57
C MET A 327 -30.42 -16.50 -42.31
N ILE A 328 -31.61 -15.90 -42.30
CA ILE A 328 -32.53 -15.94 -41.16
C ILE A 328 -33.91 -16.52 -41.51
N ALA A 329 -34.03 -17.24 -42.63
CA ALA A 329 -35.33 -17.67 -43.14
C ALA A 329 -35.49 -19.18 -43.40
N ASN A 330 -34.46 -20.02 -43.26
CA ASN A 330 -34.61 -21.47 -43.38
C ASN A 330 -34.88 -22.15 -42.02
N GLN A 331 -36.07 -22.77 -41.92
CA GLN A 331 -36.50 -23.54 -40.77
C GLN A 331 -37.56 -24.57 -41.19
N ASN A 332 -37.17 -25.85 -41.22
CA ASN A 332 -38.04 -26.95 -41.66
C ASN A 332 -38.64 -27.73 -40.48
N SER A 333 -38.07 -27.62 -39.28
CA SER A 333 -38.60 -28.27 -38.09
C SER A 333 -39.85 -27.56 -37.54
N PRO A 334 -40.80 -28.31 -36.95
CA PRO A 334 -41.92 -27.70 -36.23
C PRO A 334 -41.41 -26.96 -34.98
N GLN A 335 -42.22 -26.02 -34.47
CA GLN A 335 -41.94 -25.30 -33.24
C GLN A 335 -41.77 -26.24 -32.01
N PRO A 336 -41.04 -25.82 -30.95
CA PRO A 336 -40.41 -24.50 -30.78
C PRO A 336 -39.17 -24.32 -31.65
N TRP A 337 -39.03 -23.13 -32.24
CA TRP A 337 -37.91 -22.80 -33.13
C TRP A 337 -36.71 -22.29 -32.34
N GLN A 338 -35.54 -22.50 -32.91
CA GLN A 338 -34.27 -22.02 -32.36
C GLN A 338 -33.61 -21.04 -33.32
N VAL A 339 -32.76 -20.16 -32.79
CA VAL A 339 -31.93 -19.24 -33.57
C VAL A 339 -30.51 -19.23 -33.02
N ARG A 340 -29.52 -19.16 -33.91
CA ARG A 340 -28.11 -19.03 -33.51
C ARG A 340 -27.76 -17.57 -33.33
N LEU A 341 -27.13 -17.28 -32.20
CA LEU A 341 -26.28 -16.11 -32.06
C LEU A 341 -24.84 -16.57 -32.26
N MET A 342 -24.16 -16.06 -33.29
CA MET A 342 -22.76 -16.37 -33.54
C MET A 342 -21.92 -15.46 -32.63
N PRO A 343 -21.28 -16.02 -31.58
CA PRO A 343 -20.62 -15.20 -30.58
C PRO A 343 -19.26 -14.70 -31.08
N TYR A 344 -18.87 -13.53 -30.57
CA TYR A 344 -17.53 -12.98 -30.71
C TYR A 344 -16.96 -12.72 -29.32
N ASP A 345 -15.71 -13.14 -29.11
CA ASP A 345 -15.01 -12.94 -27.85
C ASP A 345 -14.78 -11.43 -27.62
N GLY A 346 -14.97 -10.96 -26.39
CA GLY A 346 -15.16 -9.54 -26.05
C GLY A 346 -16.57 -8.98 -26.24
N SER A 347 -17.46 -9.65 -26.98
CA SER A 347 -18.89 -9.30 -27.13
C SER A 347 -19.84 -10.36 -26.54
N MET A 348 -19.32 -11.28 -25.73
CA MET A 348 -20.10 -12.36 -25.12
C MET A 348 -21.25 -11.85 -24.28
N GLU A 349 -21.01 -10.83 -23.46
CA GLU A 349 -22.04 -10.23 -22.61
C GLU A 349 -23.18 -9.59 -23.42
N HIS A 350 -22.87 -9.00 -24.58
CA HIS A 350 -23.87 -8.51 -25.52
C HIS A 350 -24.70 -9.68 -26.09
N SER A 351 -24.02 -10.75 -26.50
CA SER A 351 -24.67 -11.96 -27.04
C SER A 351 -25.56 -12.65 -26.00
N HIS A 352 -25.13 -12.74 -24.74
CA HIS A 352 -25.94 -13.23 -23.63
C HIS A 352 -27.15 -12.34 -23.37
N HIS A 353 -26.97 -11.01 -23.38
CA HIS A 353 -28.08 -10.09 -23.21
C HIS A 353 -29.11 -10.22 -24.34
N ALA A 354 -28.65 -10.27 -25.60
CA ALA A 354 -29.50 -10.48 -26.76
C ALA A 354 -30.23 -11.83 -26.75
N ALA A 355 -29.58 -12.91 -26.29
CA ALA A 355 -30.25 -14.21 -26.12
C ALA A 355 -31.43 -14.12 -25.15
N ARG A 356 -31.26 -13.39 -24.05
CA ARG A 356 -32.34 -13.21 -23.06
C ARG A 356 -33.46 -12.30 -23.58
N ILE A 357 -33.15 -11.26 -24.35
CA ILE A 357 -34.15 -10.42 -25.03
C ILE A 357 -34.91 -11.25 -26.07
N THR A 358 -34.20 -12.04 -26.88
CA THR A 358 -34.77 -12.93 -27.90
C THR A 358 -35.81 -13.85 -27.28
N ASN A 359 -35.43 -14.60 -26.23
CA ASN A 359 -36.34 -15.53 -25.54
C ASN A 359 -37.56 -14.85 -24.89
N ARG A 360 -37.54 -13.52 -24.67
CA ARG A 360 -38.63 -12.76 -24.03
C ARG A 360 -39.63 -12.17 -25.02
N TYR A 361 -39.16 -11.76 -26.20
CA TYR A 361 -39.92 -10.99 -27.16
C TYR A 361 -40.24 -11.75 -28.46
N SER A 362 -39.76 -12.98 -28.63
CA SER A 362 -40.16 -13.88 -29.72
C SER A 362 -40.44 -15.29 -29.23
N ASP A 363 -40.98 -16.12 -30.12
CA ASP A 363 -41.20 -17.56 -29.87
C ASP A 363 -39.94 -18.42 -30.10
N LEU A 364 -38.75 -17.78 -30.09
CA LEU A 364 -37.47 -18.42 -30.34
C LEU A 364 -36.74 -18.79 -29.05
N THR A 365 -35.95 -19.86 -29.12
CA THR A 365 -34.88 -20.13 -28.15
C THR A 365 -33.53 -19.84 -28.78
N ALA A 366 -32.82 -18.83 -28.27
CA ALA A 366 -31.46 -18.50 -28.69
C ALA A 366 -30.43 -19.50 -28.13
N TYR A 367 -29.46 -19.88 -28.95
CA TYR A 367 -28.25 -20.61 -28.54
C TYR A 367 -27.02 -20.11 -29.29
N PHE A 368 -25.82 -20.42 -28.79
CA PHE A 368 -24.58 -19.94 -29.40
C PHE A 368 -24.02 -20.88 -30.46
N GLY A 369 -23.60 -20.29 -31.58
CA GLY A 369 -22.83 -20.97 -32.62
C GLY A 369 -21.32 -20.96 -32.35
N SER A 370 -20.53 -21.09 -33.41
CA SER A 370 -19.06 -21.05 -33.34
C SER A 370 -18.53 -19.65 -33.03
N MET A 371 -17.52 -19.58 -32.16
CA MET A 371 -16.88 -18.34 -31.75
C MET A 371 -16.07 -17.70 -32.89
N ASN A 372 -16.10 -16.37 -32.96
CA ASN A 372 -15.27 -15.54 -33.85
C ASN A 372 -15.43 -15.87 -35.34
N SER A 373 -16.65 -16.13 -35.81
CA SER A 373 -16.87 -16.46 -37.22
C SER A 373 -16.40 -15.34 -38.16
N GLY A 374 -15.60 -15.70 -39.17
CA GLY A 374 -15.17 -14.80 -40.25
C GLY A 374 -16.12 -14.76 -41.45
N SER A 375 -17.31 -15.35 -41.33
CA SER A 375 -18.13 -15.72 -42.49
C SER A 375 -19.18 -14.69 -42.91
N SER A 376 -19.26 -13.51 -42.28
CA SER A 376 -20.28 -12.50 -42.58
C SER A 376 -19.88 -11.11 -42.09
N ASP A 377 -20.71 -10.10 -42.38
CA ASP A 377 -20.45 -8.67 -42.22
C ASP A 377 -20.20 -8.18 -40.78
N SER A 378 -20.50 -8.97 -39.74
CA SER A 378 -20.11 -8.66 -38.36
C SER A 378 -18.59 -8.72 -38.14
N PHE A 379 -17.89 -9.56 -38.89
CA PHE A 379 -16.46 -9.82 -38.66
C PHE A 379 -15.56 -8.57 -38.83
N PRO A 380 -15.73 -7.73 -39.87
CA PRO A 380 -14.99 -6.47 -39.98
C PRO A 380 -15.22 -5.54 -38.79
N TYR A 381 -16.45 -5.42 -38.28
CA TYR A 381 -16.72 -4.56 -37.12
C TYR A 381 -16.03 -5.07 -35.85
N TRP A 382 -16.09 -6.38 -35.61
CA TRP A 382 -15.40 -6.99 -34.47
C TRP A 382 -13.89 -6.78 -34.52
N THR A 383 -13.26 -6.96 -35.69
CA THR A 383 -11.81 -6.72 -35.82
C THR A 383 -11.43 -5.24 -35.64
N HIS A 384 -12.35 -4.31 -35.87
CA HIS A 384 -12.21 -2.89 -35.54
C HIS A 384 -12.58 -2.53 -34.07
N GLY A 385 -12.90 -3.53 -33.24
CA GLY A 385 -13.15 -3.36 -31.80
C GLY A 385 -14.58 -2.96 -31.43
N TYR A 386 -15.52 -3.05 -32.37
CA TYR A 386 -16.93 -2.80 -32.08
C TYR A 386 -17.60 -4.05 -31.51
N ASN A 387 -18.55 -3.83 -30.60
CA ASN A 387 -19.37 -4.92 -30.09
C ASN A 387 -20.33 -5.41 -31.17
N VAL A 388 -20.45 -6.73 -31.30
CA VAL A 388 -21.25 -7.36 -32.36
C VAL A 388 -22.21 -8.41 -31.81
N ILE A 389 -23.39 -8.49 -32.42
CA ILE A 389 -24.33 -9.61 -32.28
C ILE A 389 -24.65 -10.08 -33.70
N TYR A 390 -24.62 -11.38 -33.95
CA TYR A 390 -24.88 -11.94 -35.28
C TYR A 390 -25.96 -13.02 -35.19
N PHE A 391 -27.14 -12.71 -35.74
CA PHE A 391 -28.25 -13.66 -35.91
C PHE A 391 -28.04 -14.52 -37.15
N PHE A 392 -28.09 -15.84 -36.93
CA PHE A 392 -28.00 -16.85 -37.97
C PHE A 392 -29.11 -17.89 -37.75
N GLU A 393 -29.70 -18.40 -38.81
CA GLU A 393 -30.69 -19.47 -38.72
C GLU A 393 -30.14 -20.71 -38.01
N SER A 394 -31.00 -21.53 -37.40
CA SER A 394 -30.57 -22.75 -36.68
C SER A 394 -30.23 -23.91 -37.63
N GLU A 395 -31.04 -24.10 -38.67
CA GLU A 395 -30.85 -25.13 -39.69
C GLU A 395 -30.17 -24.50 -40.89
N PHE A 396 -29.00 -24.98 -41.33
CA PHE A 396 -28.34 -24.44 -42.52
C PHE A 396 -29.12 -24.80 -43.79
N SER A 397 -29.42 -23.80 -44.62
CA SER A 397 -30.17 -23.98 -45.87
C SER A 397 -29.52 -24.99 -46.83
N PRO A 398 -30.25 -26.04 -47.28
CA PRO A 398 -29.73 -27.02 -48.23
C PRO A 398 -29.64 -26.48 -49.67
N VAL A 399 -30.24 -25.32 -49.92
CA VAL A 399 -30.26 -24.65 -51.24
C VAL A 399 -29.31 -23.44 -51.31
N TYR A 400 -28.44 -23.29 -50.32
CA TYR A 400 -27.38 -22.28 -50.22
C TYR A 400 -26.62 -22.07 -51.55
N HIS A 401 -26.43 -20.81 -51.95
CA HIS A 401 -25.79 -20.40 -53.21
C HIS A 401 -26.29 -21.16 -54.46
N SER A 402 -27.59 -21.47 -54.52
CA SER A 402 -28.18 -22.18 -55.65
C SER A 402 -29.31 -21.38 -56.30
N VAL A 403 -29.66 -21.76 -57.53
CA VAL A 403 -30.84 -21.23 -58.22
C VAL A 403 -32.16 -21.60 -57.54
N ASN A 404 -32.12 -22.49 -56.54
CA ASN A 404 -33.26 -22.88 -55.73
C ASN A 404 -33.33 -22.12 -54.40
N ASP A 405 -32.42 -21.17 -54.14
CA ASP A 405 -32.55 -20.25 -53.01
C ASP A 405 -33.67 -19.23 -53.29
N LEU A 406 -34.90 -19.71 -53.21
CA LEU A 406 -36.12 -19.03 -53.61
C LEU A 406 -37.01 -18.79 -52.39
N VAL A 407 -37.78 -17.71 -52.39
CA VAL A 407 -38.81 -17.39 -51.38
C VAL A 407 -39.73 -18.59 -51.12
N ALA A 408 -40.07 -19.34 -52.18
CA ALA A 408 -40.92 -20.52 -52.11
C ALA A 408 -40.33 -21.68 -51.26
N ASN A 409 -39.03 -21.66 -50.97
CA ASN A 409 -38.32 -22.65 -50.17
C ASN A 409 -37.97 -22.13 -48.76
N LEU A 410 -38.44 -20.95 -48.37
CA LEU A 410 -38.18 -20.34 -47.06
C LEU A 410 -39.35 -20.50 -46.10
N ASN A 411 -39.12 -20.11 -44.84
CA ASN A 411 -40.12 -19.96 -43.80
C ASN A 411 -40.22 -18.49 -43.36
N PRO A 412 -41.09 -17.68 -44.02
CA PRO A 412 -41.26 -16.27 -43.67
C PRO A 412 -41.76 -16.03 -42.25
N GLN A 413 -42.49 -16.98 -41.65
CA GLN A 413 -42.91 -16.89 -40.25
C GLN A 413 -41.73 -17.01 -39.29
N TYR A 414 -40.80 -17.92 -39.56
CA TYR A 414 -39.55 -18.02 -38.79
C TYR A 414 -38.73 -16.73 -38.92
N CYS A 415 -38.54 -16.23 -40.15
CA CYS A 415 -37.85 -14.97 -40.38
C CYS A 415 -38.48 -13.79 -39.63
N ALA A 416 -39.82 -13.71 -39.61
CA ALA A 416 -40.54 -12.71 -38.81
C ALA A 416 -40.28 -12.84 -37.31
N GLU A 417 -40.16 -14.06 -36.74
CA GLU A 417 -39.79 -14.25 -35.34
C GLU A 417 -38.35 -13.82 -35.03
N VAL A 418 -37.42 -14.04 -35.97
CA VAL A 418 -36.05 -13.51 -35.84
C VAL A 418 -36.07 -11.99 -35.87
N ILE A 419 -36.81 -11.38 -36.80
CA ILE A 419 -36.95 -9.92 -36.90
C ILE A 419 -37.59 -9.33 -35.63
N LYS A 420 -38.58 -9.99 -35.02
CA LYS A 420 -39.13 -9.58 -33.71
C LYS A 420 -38.06 -9.51 -32.64
N ALA A 421 -37.22 -10.55 -32.53
CA ALA A 421 -36.10 -10.54 -31.60
C ALA A 421 -35.10 -9.41 -31.91
N SER A 422 -34.83 -9.15 -33.19
CA SER A 422 -33.94 -8.08 -33.65
C SER A 422 -34.49 -6.68 -33.36
N VAL A 423 -35.79 -6.44 -33.57
CA VAL A 423 -36.46 -5.17 -33.18
C VAL A 423 -36.31 -4.94 -31.68
N ALA A 424 -36.59 -5.96 -30.86
CA ALA A 424 -36.50 -5.86 -29.42
C ALA A 424 -35.06 -5.61 -28.96
N CYS A 425 -34.08 -6.30 -29.54
CA CYS A 425 -32.66 -6.07 -29.26
C CYS A 425 -32.26 -4.65 -29.64
N ALA A 426 -32.47 -4.23 -30.89
CA ALA A 426 -32.07 -2.91 -31.37
C ALA A 426 -32.68 -1.77 -30.53
N ALA A 427 -33.97 -1.86 -30.18
CA ALA A 427 -34.62 -0.89 -29.31
C ALA A 427 -34.02 -0.90 -27.88
N SER A 428 -33.85 -2.08 -27.29
CA SER A 428 -33.31 -2.19 -25.92
C SER A 428 -31.88 -1.65 -25.80
N PHE A 429 -31.02 -1.90 -26.79
CA PHE A 429 -29.65 -1.35 -26.82
C PHE A 429 -29.63 0.14 -27.19
N ALA A 430 -30.54 0.60 -28.05
CA ALA A 430 -30.64 2.01 -28.42
C ALA A 430 -31.08 2.89 -27.24
N ASP A 431 -32.01 2.39 -26.42
CA ASP A 431 -32.57 3.13 -25.29
C ASP A 431 -31.74 3.00 -24.00
N MET A 432 -30.77 2.09 -23.98
CA MET A 432 -29.87 1.87 -22.85
C MET A 432 -29.11 3.16 -22.48
N PRO A 433 -29.01 3.55 -21.19
CA PRO A 433 -28.18 4.68 -20.79
C PRO A 433 -26.69 4.34 -20.88
N ALA A 434 -25.84 5.37 -20.91
CA ALA A 434 -24.39 5.17 -20.88
C ALA A 434 -23.95 4.53 -19.56
N ALA A 435 -23.02 3.56 -19.64
CA ALA A 435 -22.42 2.97 -18.46
C ALA A 435 -21.51 3.97 -17.72
N PRO A 436 -21.41 3.89 -16.38
CA PRO A 436 -20.40 4.63 -15.62
C PRO A 436 -18.98 4.29 -16.08
N SER A 437 -18.01 5.14 -15.78
CA SER A 437 -16.59 4.90 -16.08
C SER A 437 -15.73 4.96 -14.81
N TRP A 438 -14.51 4.40 -14.86
CA TRP A 438 -13.50 4.50 -13.79
C TRP A 438 -13.92 4.00 -12.40
N LEU A 439 -14.62 2.86 -12.34
CA LEU A 439 -14.95 2.23 -11.07
C LEU A 439 -13.68 1.76 -10.33
N THR A 440 -13.49 2.25 -9.11
CA THR A 440 -12.37 1.91 -8.23
C THR A 440 -12.88 1.50 -6.84
N ALA A 441 -12.23 0.50 -6.24
CA ALA A 441 -12.48 0.06 -4.87
C ALA A 441 -11.33 0.49 -3.95
N TYR A 442 -11.69 1.01 -2.77
CA TYR A 442 -10.78 1.41 -1.70
C TYR A 442 -11.12 0.63 -0.43
N ASP A 443 -10.13 -0.06 0.10
CA ASP A 443 -10.23 -0.63 1.44
C ASP A 443 -10.33 0.47 2.48
N ARG A 444 -11.31 0.35 3.38
CA ARG A 444 -11.54 1.33 4.44
C ARG A 444 -10.73 1.01 5.69
N GLY A 445 -10.08 -0.15 5.76
CA GLY A 445 -9.20 -0.47 6.87
C GLY A 445 -9.95 -0.89 8.13
N ASP A 446 -11.23 -1.23 8.03
CA ASP A 446 -12.04 -1.68 9.16
C ASP A 446 -12.28 -3.20 9.16
N GLY A 447 -11.74 -3.92 8.18
CA GLY A 447 -11.86 -5.36 8.03
C GLY A 447 -13.21 -5.84 7.48
N TYR A 448 -14.18 -4.95 7.22
CA TYR A 448 -15.51 -5.37 6.77
C TYR A 448 -16.19 -4.45 5.75
N SER A 449 -15.54 -3.38 5.29
CA SER A 449 -16.11 -2.47 4.31
C SER A 449 -15.15 -1.98 3.21
N ILE A 450 -15.71 -1.76 2.02
CA ILE A 450 -15.04 -1.21 0.83
C ILE A 450 -15.78 0.06 0.39
N LEU A 451 -15.05 1.14 0.11
CA LEU A 451 -15.56 2.33 -0.57
C LEU A 451 -15.37 2.18 -2.08
N LEU A 452 -16.48 2.26 -2.81
CA LEU A 452 -16.50 2.31 -4.27
C LEU A 452 -16.67 3.76 -4.74
N MET A 453 -15.92 4.13 -5.77
CA MET A 453 -16.03 5.43 -6.44
C MET A 453 -15.97 5.25 -7.95
N TRP A 454 -16.74 6.04 -8.68
CA TRP A 454 -16.75 6.04 -10.15
C TRP A 454 -16.95 7.45 -10.72
N GLU A 455 -16.70 7.60 -12.01
CA GLU A 455 -17.06 8.79 -12.76
C GLU A 455 -18.55 8.75 -13.10
N GLY A 456 -19.26 9.83 -12.77
CA GLY A 456 -20.70 9.92 -12.96
C GLY A 456 -21.11 10.07 -14.41
N VAL A 457 -22.27 9.50 -14.76
CA VAL A 457 -22.93 9.67 -16.05
C VAL A 457 -23.64 11.02 -16.06
N GLN A 458 -23.45 11.80 -17.13
CA GLN A 458 -24.15 13.07 -17.34
C GLN A 458 -25.36 12.88 -18.27
N GLY A 459 -26.48 13.52 -17.96
CA GLY A 459 -27.65 13.56 -18.83
C GLY A 459 -28.94 13.90 -18.08
N ASP A 460 -29.87 14.55 -18.77
CA ASP A 460 -31.15 14.99 -18.20
C ASP A 460 -32.11 13.83 -17.86
N ILE A 461 -31.80 12.63 -18.36
CA ILE A 461 -32.59 11.40 -18.14
C ILE A 461 -31.97 10.47 -17.10
N PHE A 462 -30.84 10.82 -16.49
CA PHE A 462 -30.23 10.03 -15.43
C PHE A 462 -31.13 10.02 -14.18
N ASP A 463 -31.33 8.84 -13.57
CA ASP A 463 -32.14 8.67 -12.36
C ASP A 463 -31.27 8.25 -11.16
N HIS A 464 -30.64 7.07 -11.21
CA HIS A 464 -29.78 6.56 -10.13
C HIS A 464 -28.73 5.56 -10.63
N TYR A 465 -27.79 5.17 -9.78
CA TYR A 465 -26.89 4.04 -9.98
C TYR A 465 -27.36 2.80 -9.22
N ARG A 466 -27.03 1.63 -9.74
CA ARG A 466 -27.15 0.35 -9.03
C ARG A 466 -25.76 -0.21 -8.76
N VAL A 467 -25.51 -0.55 -7.50
CA VAL A 467 -24.24 -1.09 -7.02
C VAL A 467 -24.45 -2.52 -6.56
N TYR A 468 -23.59 -3.40 -7.05
CA TYR A 468 -23.63 -4.84 -6.79
C TYR A 468 -22.31 -5.29 -6.18
N HIS A 469 -22.37 -6.33 -5.36
CA HIS A 469 -21.18 -7.03 -4.89
C HIS A 469 -21.39 -8.54 -4.94
N SER A 470 -20.30 -9.31 -5.05
CA SER A 470 -20.36 -10.77 -5.03
C SER A 470 -19.07 -11.39 -4.51
N ALA A 471 -19.19 -12.50 -3.77
CA ALA A 471 -18.07 -13.36 -3.37
C ALA A 471 -17.71 -14.41 -4.43
N LEU A 472 -18.56 -14.61 -5.45
CA LEU A 472 -18.39 -15.55 -6.56
C LEU A 472 -18.45 -14.81 -7.89
N LEU A 473 -17.95 -15.40 -8.97
CA LEU A 473 -18.18 -14.83 -10.30
C LEU A 473 -19.67 -14.90 -10.65
N GLU A 474 -20.24 -13.75 -11.06
CA GLU A 474 -21.60 -13.60 -11.62
C GLU A 474 -22.81 -13.89 -10.70
N ASP A 475 -22.60 -14.20 -9.42
CA ASP A 475 -23.66 -14.32 -8.40
C ASP A 475 -23.88 -13.00 -7.65
N TRP A 476 -24.40 -12.00 -8.35
CA TRP A 476 -24.56 -10.65 -7.81
C TRP A 476 -25.57 -10.57 -6.65
N SER A 477 -25.24 -9.77 -5.65
CA SER A 477 -26.15 -9.32 -4.59
C SER A 477 -27.41 -8.66 -5.16
N GLU A 478 -28.41 -8.45 -4.29
CA GLU A 478 -29.42 -7.42 -4.58
C GLU A 478 -28.74 -6.06 -4.79
N ALA A 479 -29.28 -5.27 -5.72
CA ALA A 479 -28.72 -3.99 -6.10
C ALA A 479 -28.95 -2.93 -5.01
N LEU A 480 -27.87 -2.28 -4.54
CA LEU A 480 -27.96 -1.07 -3.76
C LEU A 480 -28.17 0.13 -4.69
N GLN A 481 -29.28 0.85 -4.54
CA GLN A 481 -29.55 2.06 -5.32
C GLN A 481 -28.90 3.28 -4.65
N VAL A 482 -28.16 4.08 -5.43
CA VAL A 482 -27.51 5.31 -4.97
C VAL A 482 -27.59 6.41 -6.02
N GLU A 483 -27.75 7.66 -5.58
CA GLU A 483 -27.76 8.84 -6.48
C GLU A 483 -26.35 9.43 -6.67
N GLN A 484 -25.45 9.17 -5.71
CA GLN A 484 -24.08 9.69 -5.74
C GLN A 484 -23.15 8.75 -6.50
N ASN A 485 -22.03 9.27 -7.00
CA ASN A 485 -21.02 8.50 -7.72
C ASN A 485 -20.04 7.75 -6.79
N SER A 486 -20.52 7.36 -5.61
CA SER A 486 -19.79 6.58 -4.62
C SER A 486 -20.74 5.79 -3.73
N ALA A 487 -20.30 4.62 -3.27
CA ALA A 487 -21.04 3.80 -2.32
C ALA A 487 -20.09 3.07 -1.36
N VAL A 488 -20.51 2.89 -0.12
CA VAL A 488 -19.78 2.04 0.85
C VAL A 488 -20.52 0.71 0.96
N ILE A 489 -19.83 -0.39 0.68
CA ILE A 489 -20.34 -1.75 0.88
C ILE A 489 -19.79 -2.26 2.21
N THR A 490 -20.71 -2.67 3.10
CA THR A 490 -20.40 -3.14 4.46
C THR A 490 -20.85 -4.58 4.66
N GLY A 491 -20.40 -5.22 5.73
CA GLY A 491 -20.79 -6.60 6.07
C GLY A 491 -19.98 -7.64 5.28
N LEU A 492 -18.82 -7.22 4.77
CA LEU A 492 -17.86 -8.08 4.11
C LEU A 492 -17.02 -8.83 5.14
N GLU A 493 -16.48 -9.98 4.75
CA GLU A 493 -15.55 -10.77 5.56
C GLU A 493 -14.11 -10.32 5.30
N GLU A 494 -13.36 -10.08 6.38
CA GLU A 494 -11.95 -9.68 6.33
C GLU A 494 -11.09 -10.67 5.54
N GLY A 495 -10.19 -10.16 4.70
CA GLY A 495 -9.24 -10.94 3.91
C GLY A 495 -9.86 -11.73 2.74
N LYS A 496 -11.18 -11.64 2.52
CA LYS A 496 -11.87 -12.28 1.39
C LYS A 496 -12.05 -11.30 0.23
N SER A 497 -11.67 -11.72 -0.98
CA SER A 497 -11.84 -10.91 -2.20
C SER A 497 -13.28 -10.92 -2.67
N TYR A 498 -13.78 -9.75 -3.08
CA TYR A 498 -15.11 -9.53 -3.63
C TYR A 498 -15.02 -8.86 -5.00
N ASN A 499 -15.95 -9.23 -5.88
CA ASN A 499 -16.22 -8.50 -7.13
C ASN A 499 -17.27 -7.42 -6.87
N PHE A 500 -17.08 -6.24 -7.43
CA PHE A 500 -18.01 -5.12 -7.35
C PHE A 500 -18.39 -4.68 -8.75
N ALA A 501 -19.66 -4.30 -8.93
CA ALA A 501 -20.14 -3.80 -10.20
C ALA A 501 -21.06 -2.60 -10.03
N VAL A 502 -21.05 -1.68 -11.00
CA VAL A 502 -21.91 -0.50 -11.00
C VAL A 502 -22.50 -0.28 -12.39
N SER A 503 -23.81 -0.03 -12.45
CA SER A 503 -24.55 0.42 -13.64
C SER A 503 -25.29 1.73 -13.37
N SER A 504 -25.71 2.41 -14.43
CA SER A 504 -26.61 3.57 -14.38
C SER A 504 -28.02 3.16 -14.81
N VAL A 505 -29.01 3.88 -14.28
CA VAL A 505 -30.43 3.71 -14.61
C VAL A 505 -31.02 5.06 -15.02
N ASP A 506 -31.81 5.07 -16.08
CA ASP A 506 -32.53 6.27 -16.55
C ASP A 506 -33.95 6.38 -15.95
N ILE A 507 -34.60 7.53 -16.16
CA ILE A 507 -35.97 7.80 -15.68
C ILE A 507 -37.04 6.89 -16.30
N TYR A 508 -36.72 6.15 -17.36
CA TYR A 508 -37.60 5.18 -18.00
C TYR A 508 -37.42 3.76 -17.42
N GLY A 509 -36.37 3.56 -16.62
CA GLY A 509 -36.01 2.30 -15.98
C GLY A 509 -35.11 1.41 -16.84
N ASN A 510 -34.47 1.96 -17.88
CA ASN A 510 -33.45 1.26 -18.65
C ASN A 510 -32.14 1.26 -17.87
N GLU A 511 -31.43 0.14 -17.84
CA GLU A 511 -30.17 -0.04 -17.11
C GLU A 511 -29.01 -0.25 -18.08
N SER A 512 -27.88 0.43 -17.83
CA SER A 512 -26.66 0.30 -18.62
C SER A 512 -25.98 -1.06 -18.41
N PHE A 513 -24.98 -1.37 -19.25
CA PHE A 513 -23.96 -2.35 -18.86
C PHE A 513 -23.27 -1.95 -17.56
N MET A 514 -22.76 -2.95 -16.84
CA MET A 514 -22.03 -2.77 -15.59
C MET A 514 -20.53 -2.65 -15.85
N VAL A 515 -19.90 -1.69 -15.17
CA VAL A 515 -18.45 -1.67 -14.98
C VAL A 515 -18.07 -2.41 -13.71
N GLN A 516 -16.92 -3.07 -13.71
CA GLN A 516 -16.51 -3.97 -12.63
C GLN A 516 -15.14 -3.63 -12.04
N THR A 517 -14.95 -3.99 -10.78
CA THR A 517 -13.67 -3.95 -10.07
C THR A 517 -13.63 -5.02 -8.97
N THR A 518 -12.49 -5.21 -8.34
CA THR A 518 -12.34 -6.12 -7.20
C THR A 518 -11.81 -5.39 -5.98
N GLY A 519 -12.10 -5.91 -4.78
CA GLY A 519 -11.59 -5.37 -3.53
C GLY A 519 -11.64 -6.39 -2.40
N THR A 520 -10.69 -6.27 -1.47
CA THR A 520 -10.56 -7.13 -0.29
C THR A 520 -10.48 -6.22 0.94
N PRO A 521 -11.36 -6.37 1.94
CA PRO A 521 -11.30 -5.56 3.15
C PRO A 521 -10.26 -6.11 4.14
N PHE A 522 -9.39 -5.24 4.65
CA PHE A 522 -8.43 -5.54 5.72
C PHE A 522 -8.63 -4.57 6.90
N SER A 523 -8.16 -4.94 8.09
CA SER A 523 -8.10 -4.02 9.23
C SER A 523 -6.78 -3.24 9.18
N VAL A 524 -6.81 -1.92 9.43
CA VAL A 524 -5.56 -1.19 9.71
C VAL A 524 -4.96 -1.69 11.03
N PRO A 525 -3.63 -1.68 11.17
CA PRO A 525 -2.99 -2.03 12.44
C PRO A 525 -3.43 -1.12 13.59
N LEU A 526 -3.53 -1.68 14.77
CA LEU A 526 -3.75 -1.00 16.03
C LEU A 526 -2.54 -0.15 16.42
N GLU A 527 -2.79 0.92 17.19
CA GLU A 527 -1.74 1.75 17.77
C GLU A 527 -0.80 0.90 18.66
N PRO A 528 0.53 0.97 18.45
CA PRO A 528 1.47 0.31 19.35
C PRO A 528 1.32 0.78 20.80
N THR A 529 1.37 -0.15 21.76
CA THR A 529 1.17 0.14 23.18
C THR A 529 2.45 0.01 23.99
N ASN A 530 2.48 0.61 25.19
CA ASN A 530 3.63 0.60 26.10
C ASN A 530 4.93 1.11 25.45
N PHE A 531 4.82 2.09 24.54
CA PHE A 531 5.98 2.73 23.92
C PHE A 531 6.73 3.58 24.95
N ASN A 532 7.97 3.18 25.28
CA ASN A 532 8.75 3.77 26.36
C ASN A 532 10.25 3.83 26.03
N ASP A 533 10.98 4.72 26.72
CA ASP A 533 12.43 4.85 26.62
C ASP A 533 13.20 4.18 27.75
N GLN A 534 14.42 3.77 27.42
CA GLN A 534 15.46 3.31 28.33
C GLN A 534 16.77 4.00 27.95
N PRO A 535 17.12 5.13 28.60
CA PRO A 535 18.40 5.80 28.39
C PRO A 535 19.58 4.87 28.66
N ARG A 536 20.53 4.82 27.72
CA ARG A 536 21.77 4.03 27.81
C ARG A 536 22.98 4.92 27.58
N TYR A 537 24.15 4.44 27.97
CA TYR A 537 25.39 5.18 27.76
C TYR A 537 25.66 5.38 26.25
N GLY A 538 25.53 6.61 25.77
CA GLY A 538 25.67 7.00 24.36
C GLY A 538 24.54 6.51 23.43
N ALA A 539 23.40 6.07 23.96
CA ALA A 539 22.28 5.58 23.16
C ALA A 539 20.93 5.74 23.89
N ILE A 540 19.83 5.61 23.16
CA ILE A 540 18.48 5.48 23.74
C ILE A 540 17.88 4.18 23.19
N GLU A 541 17.52 3.25 24.08
CA GLU A 541 16.71 2.11 23.67
C GLU A 541 15.23 2.45 23.82
N LEU A 542 14.45 2.09 22.80
CA LEU A 542 13.01 2.28 22.74
C LEU A 542 12.37 0.91 22.64
N VAL A 543 11.34 0.68 23.46
CA VAL A 543 10.63 -0.60 23.55
C VAL A 543 9.12 -0.37 23.53
N TRP A 544 8.39 -1.33 22.99
CA TRP A 544 6.93 -1.36 22.94
C TRP A 544 6.41 -2.80 22.98
N ASP A 545 5.10 -2.98 23.11
CA ASP A 545 4.47 -4.30 23.01
C ASP A 545 4.23 -4.71 21.55
N ASN A 546 4.25 -6.01 21.27
CA ASN A 546 3.95 -6.52 19.93
C ASN A 546 2.45 -6.38 19.60
N ASN A 547 2.16 -5.76 18.46
CA ASN A 547 0.90 -5.92 17.74
C ASN A 547 0.66 -7.41 17.39
N GLN A 548 -0.60 -7.85 17.39
CA GLN A 548 -1.02 -9.25 17.23
C GLN A 548 -1.73 -9.53 15.89
N GLU A 549 -1.86 -8.53 15.05
CA GLU A 549 -2.51 -8.58 13.74
C GLU A 549 -1.75 -9.51 12.78
N LEU A 550 -2.50 -10.32 12.03
CA LEU A 550 -1.92 -11.39 11.18
C LEU A 550 -1.15 -10.85 9.98
N ASP A 551 -1.53 -9.66 9.51
CA ASP A 551 -1.00 -8.96 8.35
C ASP A 551 -0.02 -7.83 8.72
N LEU A 552 0.37 -7.73 10.00
CA LEU A 552 1.40 -6.80 10.45
C LEU A 552 2.71 -7.05 9.67
N ASP A 553 3.20 -6.02 8.99
CA ASP A 553 4.50 -6.05 8.33
C ASP A 553 5.60 -5.55 9.27
N GLY A 554 5.38 -4.45 10.02
CA GLY A 554 6.34 -3.97 11.00
C GLY A 554 6.02 -2.59 11.56
N TYR A 555 7.03 -1.87 12.03
CA TYR A 555 6.88 -0.58 12.68
C TYR A 555 7.74 0.50 12.01
N LYS A 556 7.23 1.73 11.98
CA LYS A 556 8.00 2.92 11.59
C LYS A 556 8.23 3.79 12.83
N LEU A 557 9.48 4.13 13.06
CA LEU A 557 9.92 4.97 14.16
C LEU A 557 10.48 6.29 13.61
N PHE A 558 10.07 7.40 14.21
CA PHE A 558 10.48 8.74 13.82
C PHE A 558 11.16 9.44 14.99
N ARG A 559 12.20 10.24 14.70
CA ARG A 559 12.93 11.05 15.67
C ARG A 559 12.94 12.52 15.26
N SER A 560 12.62 13.39 16.21
CA SER A 560 12.65 14.85 16.08
C SER A 560 13.45 15.49 17.22
N ASN A 561 13.97 16.70 16.97
CA ASN A 561 14.50 17.59 18.01
C ASN A 561 13.46 18.63 18.46
N ASP A 562 12.31 18.66 17.81
CA ASP A 562 11.19 19.56 18.08
C ASP A 562 9.95 18.73 18.45
N PRO A 563 9.32 18.97 19.61
CA PRO A 563 8.10 18.25 20.03
C PRO A 563 6.90 18.44 19.07
N GLU A 564 6.87 19.51 18.27
CA GLU A 564 5.76 19.80 17.35
C GLU A 564 5.95 19.16 15.96
N GLU A 565 7.12 18.58 15.68
CA GLU A 565 7.43 17.94 14.41
C GLU A 565 7.55 16.41 14.53
N LEU A 566 7.05 15.68 13.54
CA LEU A 566 7.22 14.22 13.46
C LEU A 566 8.70 13.81 13.32
N GLY A 567 9.50 14.63 12.63
CA GLY A 567 10.92 14.38 12.41
C GLY A 567 11.22 13.37 11.30
N THR A 568 12.38 12.72 11.40
CA THR A 568 12.92 11.80 10.38
C THR A 568 12.70 10.34 10.77
N GLN A 569 12.30 9.50 9.82
CA GLN A 569 12.24 8.04 10.04
C GLN A 569 13.64 7.46 10.26
N ILE A 570 13.79 6.67 11.32
CA ILE A 570 15.02 5.97 11.69
C ILE A 570 14.81 4.44 11.68
N GLY A 571 15.88 3.67 11.52
CA GLY A 571 15.82 2.20 11.59
C GLY A 571 15.15 1.49 10.41
N GLY A 572 14.62 2.21 9.42
CA GLY A 572 13.87 1.61 8.32
C GLY A 572 12.52 1.06 8.78
N LEU A 573 12.15 -0.13 8.29
CA LEU A 573 10.99 -0.86 8.79
C LEU A 573 11.45 -1.86 9.86
N ILE A 574 11.04 -1.62 11.10
CA ILE A 574 11.48 -2.38 12.26
C ILE A 574 10.57 -3.60 12.42
N LYS A 575 11.15 -4.79 12.56
CA LYS A 575 10.41 -6.07 12.70
C LYS A 575 10.28 -6.55 14.14
N GLU A 576 11.12 -6.03 15.03
CA GLU A 576 11.12 -6.36 16.46
C GLU A 576 10.42 -5.27 17.26
N ASN A 577 10.03 -5.57 18.50
CA ASN A 577 9.37 -4.61 19.40
C ASN A 577 10.36 -3.71 20.17
N ARG A 578 11.55 -3.50 19.58
CA ARG A 578 12.64 -2.75 20.20
C ARG A 578 13.49 -2.08 19.14
N PHE A 579 14.08 -0.94 19.49
CA PHE A 579 15.07 -0.25 18.67
C PHE A 579 16.08 0.50 19.53
N VAL A 580 17.37 0.43 19.20
CA VAL A 580 18.44 1.16 19.90
C VAL A 580 18.95 2.28 19.00
N ASP A 581 18.64 3.52 19.35
CA ASP A 581 19.17 4.70 18.69
C ASP A 581 20.56 5.04 19.23
N GLN A 582 21.59 4.85 18.40
CA GLN A 582 23.00 5.11 18.72
C GLN A 582 23.53 6.40 18.08
N GLU A 583 22.69 7.13 17.33
CA GLU A 583 23.08 8.38 16.66
C GLU A 583 22.79 9.63 17.50
N VAL A 584 22.42 9.43 18.76
CA VAL A 584 22.07 10.47 19.72
C VAL A 584 23.30 10.98 20.47
N ILE A 585 23.27 12.25 20.84
CA ILE A 585 24.35 12.91 21.57
C ILE A 585 23.77 13.46 22.88
N GLY A 586 24.51 13.29 23.98
CA GLY A 586 24.14 13.88 25.26
C GLY A 586 24.21 15.40 25.19
N SER A 587 23.05 16.04 25.26
CA SER A 587 22.89 17.49 25.26
C SER A 587 21.73 17.89 26.18
N PRO A 588 21.61 19.18 26.58
CA PRO A 588 20.45 19.63 27.35
C PRO A 588 19.10 19.46 26.63
N SER A 589 19.07 19.39 25.30
CA SER A 589 17.84 19.24 24.52
C SER A 589 17.37 17.78 24.45
N TYR A 590 16.05 17.56 24.48
CA TYR A 590 15.44 16.23 24.34
C TYR A 590 15.28 15.83 22.87
N TYR A 591 15.36 14.53 22.64
CA TYR A 591 14.85 13.90 21.43
C TYR A 591 13.40 13.48 21.65
N HIS A 592 12.58 13.62 20.62
CA HIS A 592 11.17 13.25 20.59
C HIS A 592 10.96 12.10 19.60
N TYR A 593 10.27 11.05 20.03
CA TYR A 593 10.05 9.83 19.25
C TYR A 593 8.56 9.57 19.03
N SER A 594 8.21 9.17 17.81
CA SER A 594 6.86 8.75 17.42
C SER A 594 6.91 7.40 16.71
N LEU A 595 5.94 6.52 17.00
CA LEU A 595 5.92 5.14 16.53
C LEU A 595 4.55 4.79 15.94
N CYS A 596 4.50 4.14 14.78
CA CYS A 596 3.27 3.51 14.26
C CYS A 596 3.54 2.10 13.73
N ALA A 597 2.50 1.25 13.73
CA ALA A 597 2.49 -0.05 13.09
C ALA A 597 2.04 0.06 11.63
N VAL A 598 2.51 -0.88 10.81
CA VAL A 598 2.29 -0.91 9.35
C VAL A 598 1.96 -2.34 8.91
N ASP A 599 0.92 -2.49 8.08
CA ASP A 599 0.53 -3.78 7.48
C ASP A 599 1.28 -4.07 6.15
N GLN A 600 1.02 -5.25 5.56
CA GLN A 600 1.62 -5.69 4.30
C GLN A 600 1.16 -4.88 3.06
N GLN A 601 0.06 -4.12 3.16
CA GLN A 601 -0.44 -3.25 2.10
C GLN A 601 0.11 -1.81 2.23
N GLY A 602 0.75 -1.50 3.35
CA GLY A 602 1.38 -0.23 3.64
C GLY A 602 0.50 0.76 4.43
N ASN A 603 -0.65 0.33 4.95
CA ASN A 603 -1.49 1.19 5.79
C ASN A 603 -0.86 1.33 7.19
N GLN A 604 -1.11 2.46 7.84
CA GLN A 604 -0.48 2.83 9.11
C GLN A 604 -1.51 2.98 10.21
N SER A 605 -1.18 2.51 11.41
CA SER A 605 -1.91 2.85 12.63
C SER A 605 -1.80 4.34 12.96
N PRO A 606 -2.64 4.87 13.88
CA PRO A 606 -2.30 6.08 14.61
C PRO A 606 -0.92 5.98 15.28
N TYR A 607 -0.30 7.14 15.53
CA TYR A 607 0.96 7.18 16.26
C TYR A 607 0.73 6.92 17.74
N ALA A 608 1.57 6.07 18.33
CA ALA A 608 1.65 5.90 19.77
C ALA A 608 1.94 7.24 20.46
N SER A 609 1.51 7.36 21.72
CA SER A 609 1.86 8.50 22.58
C SER A 609 3.37 8.77 22.55
N GLY A 610 3.77 9.99 22.20
CA GLY A 610 5.17 10.33 21.93
C GLY A 610 6.07 10.20 23.16
N VAL A 611 7.28 9.67 22.94
CA VAL A 611 8.30 9.48 23.99
C VAL A 611 9.37 10.55 23.85
N LYS A 612 9.72 11.24 24.96
CA LYS A 612 10.83 12.21 24.99
C LYS A 612 11.99 11.68 25.83
N SER A 613 13.21 11.70 25.31
CA SER A 613 14.36 11.08 25.99
C SER A 613 15.71 11.74 25.64
N ARG A 614 16.75 11.38 26.39
CA ARG A 614 18.15 11.77 26.21
C ARG A 614 19.06 10.57 26.52
N PRO A 615 20.21 10.41 25.84
CA PRO A 615 21.15 9.36 26.18
C PRO A 615 21.87 9.69 27.50
N VAL A 616 22.35 8.66 28.20
CA VAL A 616 23.31 8.87 29.29
C VAL A 616 24.66 9.25 28.68
N SER A 617 25.25 10.35 29.13
CA SER A 617 26.56 10.82 28.64
C SER A 617 27.53 11.26 29.74
N LEU A 618 27.02 11.66 30.92
CA LEU A 618 27.82 12.13 32.06
C LEU A 618 28.92 13.11 31.64
N ASN A 619 28.58 14.10 30.81
CA ASN A 619 29.55 15.03 30.21
C ASN A 619 29.06 16.49 30.17
N GLN A 620 27.89 16.78 30.77
CA GLN A 620 27.35 18.14 30.85
C GLN A 620 27.76 18.91 32.12
N GLY A 621 28.63 18.34 32.96
CA GLY A 621 29.10 18.96 34.18
C GLY A 621 28.15 18.67 35.34
N ILE A 622 27.85 19.70 36.12
CA ILE A 622 27.18 19.58 37.42
C ILE A 622 25.73 20.03 37.30
N LEU A 623 24.80 19.22 37.77
CA LEU A 623 23.41 19.63 37.99
C LEU A 623 23.24 19.99 39.45
N ILE A 624 22.91 21.24 39.74
CA ILE A 624 22.47 21.68 41.07
C ILE A 624 20.99 21.36 41.13
N VAL A 625 20.60 20.48 42.04
CA VAL A 625 19.20 20.08 42.25
C VAL A 625 18.72 20.77 43.52
N ASP A 626 17.78 21.70 43.35
CA ASP A 626 17.17 22.42 44.45
C ASP A 626 15.84 21.78 44.86
N GLU A 627 15.78 21.33 46.11
CA GLU A 627 14.58 20.82 46.77
C GLU A 627 13.92 21.86 47.69
N THR A 628 14.55 23.01 47.89
CA THR A 628 14.10 24.06 48.81
C THR A 628 12.76 24.63 48.35
N ALA A 629 11.71 24.54 49.17
CA ALA A 629 10.44 25.21 48.88
C ALA A 629 10.60 26.75 48.78
N ASP A 630 9.82 27.42 47.92
CA ASP A 630 9.77 28.88 47.76
C ASP A 630 9.38 29.62 49.06
N MET A 631 10.32 29.78 49.98
CA MET A 631 10.09 30.33 51.31
C MET A 631 10.33 31.84 51.39
N SER A 632 9.73 32.48 52.40
CA SER A 632 9.79 33.94 52.60
C SER A 632 11.08 34.47 53.25
N GLY A 633 12.05 33.61 53.61
CA GLY A 633 13.29 34.00 54.30
C GLY A 633 13.10 34.50 55.74
N THR A 634 11.90 34.35 56.32
CA THR A 634 11.58 34.89 57.66
C THR A 634 12.14 34.04 58.81
N ASN A 635 12.52 32.79 58.54
CA ASN A 635 13.22 31.92 59.49
C ASN A 635 14.70 31.85 59.11
N PRO A 636 15.65 32.18 60.01
CA PRO A 636 17.08 32.23 59.69
C PRO A 636 17.70 30.88 59.27
N PHE A 637 16.99 29.76 59.46
CA PHE A 637 17.42 28.44 59.00
C PHE A 637 16.87 28.04 57.62
N GLN A 638 15.94 28.83 57.08
CA GLN A 638 15.21 28.57 55.85
C GLN A 638 15.39 29.79 54.93
N PRO A 639 16.36 29.76 54.01
CA PRO A 639 16.54 30.84 53.04
C PRO A 639 15.34 31.02 52.13
N THR A 640 15.28 32.18 51.47
CA THR A 640 14.51 32.30 50.24
C THR A 640 15.12 31.44 49.13
N ASP A 641 14.31 31.10 48.13
CA ASP A 641 14.74 30.41 46.91
C ASP A 641 15.93 31.12 46.24
N GLU A 642 15.82 32.44 46.04
CA GLU A 642 16.89 33.28 45.47
C GLU A 642 18.20 33.25 46.29
N GLU A 643 18.11 33.19 47.63
CA GLU A 643 19.30 33.08 48.50
C GLU A 643 19.94 31.70 48.45
N ALA A 644 19.16 30.63 48.25
CA ALA A 644 19.66 29.27 48.08
C ALA A 644 20.37 29.12 46.73
N ASP A 645 19.71 29.54 45.65
CA ASP A 645 20.25 29.58 44.29
C ASP A 645 21.57 30.35 44.23
N GLU A 646 21.61 31.58 44.76
CA GLU A 646 22.83 32.39 44.76
C GLU A 646 23.96 31.70 45.52
N PHE A 647 23.66 31.08 46.68
CA PHE A 647 24.67 30.40 47.49
C PHE A 647 25.23 29.16 46.79
N TYR A 648 24.36 28.25 46.35
CA TYR A 648 24.77 26.98 45.72
C TYR A 648 25.42 27.22 44.34
N GLY A 649 24.90 28.18 43.58
CA GLY A 649 25.54 28.68 42.36
C GLY A 649 26.94 29.24 42.64
N THR A 650 27.13 29.98 43.74
CA THR A 650 28.43 30.56 44.10
C THR A 650 29.45 29.51 44.53
N ILE A 651 29.09 28.55 45.39
CA ILE A 651 30.05 27.52 45.85
C ILE A 651 30.44 26.56 44.72
N ALA A 652 29.58 26.40 43.69
CA ALA A 652 29.86 25.61 42.51
C ALA A 652 30.38 26.42 41.30
N ALA A 653 30.55 27.74 41.42
CA ALA A 653 30.82 28.66 40.30
C ALA A 653 32.10 28.38 39.50
N LYS A 654 33.02 27.58 40.03
CA LYS A 654 34.24 27.16 39.29
C LYS A 654 34.01 25.98 38.35
N PHE A 655 32.83 25.38 38.36
CA PHE A 655 32.46 24.23 37.53
C PHE A 655 31.35 24.61 36.54
N LYS A 656 31.24 23.86 35.44
CA LYS A 656 30.12 24.00 34.52
C LYS A 656 28.85 23.49 35.21
N THR A 657 27.95 24.39 35.55
CA THR A 657 26.71 24.07 36.29
C THR A 657 25.47 24.23 35.41
N THR A 658 24.40 23.57 35.82
CA THR A 658 23.01 23.80 35.39
C THR A 658 22.14 23.62 36.62
N GLU A 659 21.05 24.37 36.74
CA GLU A 659 20.13 24.30 37.87
C GLU A 659 18.86 23.56 37.48
N LEU A 660 18.33 22.79 38.42
CA LEU A 660 17.03 22.13 38.36
C LEU A 660 16.31 22.38 39.68
N ASP A 661 15.31 23.23 39.63
CA ASP A 661 14.39 23.48 40.73
C ASP A 661 13.25 22.45 40.68
N LEU A 662 13.10 21.68 41.76
CA LEU A 662 12.07 20.65 41.88
C LEU A 662 10.67 21.20 42.14
N ASN A 663 10.52 22.43 42.66
CA ASN A 663 9.20 23.04 42.88
C ASN A 663 8.50 23.37 41.57
N THR A 664 9.27 23.75 40.55
CA THR A 664 8.74 24.03 39.20
C THR A 664 8.75 22.80 38.28
N TRP A 665 9.37 21.70 38.71
CA TRP A 665 9.45 20.45 37.96
C TRP A 665 8.16 19.61 38.11
N ASN A 666 7.21 19.83 37.20
CA ASN A 666 5.91 19.16 37.21
C ASN A 666 5.92 17.72 36.61
N ALA A 667 6.99 16.95 36.81
CA ALA A 667 7.11 15.58 36.30
C ALA A 667 7.92 14.67 37.24
N GLU A 668 7.81 13.36 37.08
CA GLU A 668 8.70 12.42 37.76
C GLU A 668 10.12 12.53 37.17
N LEU A 669 11.16 12.52 38.01
CA LEU A 669 12.55 12.52 37.56
C LEU A 669 12.89 11.17 36.92
N ARG A 670 13.43 11.22 35.70
CA ARG A 670 13.86 10.05 34.94
C ARG A 670 15.36 10.07 34.72
N LEU A 671 15.92 8.93 34.34
CA LEU A 671 17.36 8.85 34.02
C LEU A 671 17.73 9.77 32.85
N ALA A 672 16.80 10.00 31.91
CA ALA A 672 16.98 10.97 30.83
C ALA A 672 17.18 12.41 31.35
N ASP A 673 16.70 12.71 32.56
CA ASP A 673 16.72 14.04 33.16
C ASP A 673 18.08 14.30 33.85
N LEU A 674 18.66 13.25 34.46
CA LEU A 674 19.92 13.33 35.22
C LEU A 674 21.16 12.86 34.44
N GLY A 675 21.02 11.82 33.60
CA GLY A 675 22.13 11.02 33.05
C GLY A 675 23.06 11.73 32.05
N ILE A 676 22.77 12.98 31.67
CA ILE A 676 23.71 13.80 30.88
C ILE A 676 24.76 14.50 31.75
N TYR A 677 24.48 14.70 33.05
CA TYR A 677 25.35 15.38 34.01
C TYR A 677 26.27 14.39 34.71
N SER A 678 27.52 14.76 34.96
CA SER A 678 28.50 13.88 35.62
C SER A 678 28.39 13.89 37.14
N THR A 679 27.89 14.98 37.71
CA THR A 679 27.73 15.16 39.15
C THR A 679 26.41 15.87 39.46
N LEU A 680 25.73 15.43 40.52
CA LEU A 680 24.60 16.15 41.12
C LEU A 680 25.07 16.82 42.42
N LEU A 681 24.72 18.09 42.60
CA LEU A 681 24.76 18.78 43.88
C LEU A 681 23.32 18.92 44.36
N TRP A 682 22.86 17.98 45.18
CA TRP A 682 21.49 17.96 45.68
C TRP A 682 21.44 18.65 47.02
N HIS A 683 20.66 19.73 47.12
CA HIS A 683 20.49 20.44 48.38
C HIS A 683 19.04 20.57 48.80
N GLY A 684 18.82 20.42 50.10
CA GLY A 684 17.55 20.63 50.76
C GLY A 684 17.79 21.28 52.12
N ASN A 685 17.29 22.50 52.30
CA ASN A 685 17.42 23.24 53.55
C ASN A 685 16.08 23.43 54.27
N ASP A 686 14.98 22.93 53.68
CA ASP A 686 13.65 23.08 54.28
C ASP A 686 13.50 22.15 55.50
N LEU A 687 13.04 22.72 56.61
CA LEU A 687 12.73 22.00 57.83
C LEU A 687 11.36 21.29 57.81
N SER A 688 10.51 21.57 56.82
CA SER A 688 9.16 20.98 56.68
C SER A 688 9.07 19.86 55.65
N GLU A 689 9.72 19.98 54.50
CA GLU A 689 9.66 19.05 53.37
C GLU A 689 11.09 18.71 52.93
N MET A 690 11.52 17.46 53.16
CA MET A 690 12.90 16.97 52.91
C MET A 690 12.92 15.63 52.17
N ASP A 691 11.78 15.17 51.67
CA ASP A 691 11.56 13.81 51.22
C ASP A 691 11.62 13.63 49.68
N ALA A 692 12.02 14.65 48.92
CA ALA A 692 12.16 14.50 47.47
C ALA A 692 13.18 13.40 47.06
N PRO A 693 14.33 13.23 47.75
CA PRO A 693 15.24 12.12 47.48
C PRO A 693 14.60 10.75 47.69
N TYR A 694 13.64 10.62 48.61
CA TYR A 694 12.91 9.38 48.85
C TYR A 694 12.08 8.97 47.64
N PHE A 695 11.40 9.91 47.00
CA PHE A 695 10.61 9.63 45.80
C PHE A 695 11.47 9.47 44.54
N ALA A 696 12.73 9.91 44.57
CA ALA A 696 13.68 9.78 43.45
C ALA A 696 14.65 8.58 43.57
N GLN A 697 14.50 7.69 44.55
CA GLN A 697 15.50 6.64 44.82
C GLN A 697 15.80 5.74 43.63
N ASP A 698 14.78 5.34 42.87
CA ASP A 698 14.97 4.43 41.73
C ASP A 698 15.76 5.09 40.59
N VAL A 699 15.51 6.38 40.32
CA VAL A 699 16.28 7.12 39.31
C VAL A 699 17.69 7.47 39.81
N LEU A 700 17.84 7.78 41.10
CA LEU A 700 19.14 8.04 41.71
C LEU A 700 20.02 6.78 41.72
N ARG A 701 19.42 5.61 42.00
CA ARG A 701 20.06 4.30 41.84
C ARG A 701 20.56 4.12 40.41
N GLN A 702 19.67 4.28 39.43
CA GLN A 702 20.03 4.16 38.00
C GLN A 702 21.13 5.13 37.59
N TYR A 703 21.10 6.37 38.10
CA TYR A 703 22.10 7.40 37.82
C TYR A 703 23.48 7.04 38.40
N VAL A 704 23.53 6.54 39.63
CA VAL A 704 24.77 6.09 40.29
C VAL A 704 25.30 4.82 39.63
N GLU A 705 24.44 3.86 39.28
CA GLU A 705 24.81 2.68 38.50
C GLU A 705 25.30 3.04 37.09
N ALA A 706 24.78 4.13 36.53
CA ALA A 706 25.26 4.69 35.27
C ALA A 706 26.61 5.42 35.40
N GLY A 707 27.15 5.59 36.62
CA GLY A 707 28.45 6.22 36.90
C GLY A 707 28.39 7.68 37.35
N GLY A 708 27.21 8.22 37.62
CA GLY A 708 27.02 9.59 38.06
C GLY A 708 27.35 9.79 39.54
N ASN A 709 27.96 10.93 39.89
CA ASN A 709 28.31 11.24 41.28
C ASN A 709 27.26 12.14 41.94
N ILE A 710 27.12 12.09 43.27
CA ILE A 710 26.17 12.92 44.02
C ILE A 710 26.80 13.48 45.30
N LEU A 711 26.67 14.78 45.53
CA LEU A 711 26.86 15.40 46.84
C LEU A 711 25.49 15.80 47.40
N PHE A 712 25.06 15.15 48.47
CA PHE A 712 23.87 15.53 49.22
C PHE A 712 24.23 16.49 50.34
N SER A 713 23.49 17.60 50.39
CA SER A 713 23.56 18.60 51.44
C SER A 713 22.15 18.80 52.00
N VAL A 714 21.77 17.96 52.97
CA VAL A 714 20.39 17.84 53.45
C VAL A 714 20.31 17.78 54.97
N TYR A 715 19.20 18.21 55.53
CA TYR A 715 18.85 17.89 56.91
C TYR A 715 18.33 16.45 57.02
N MET A 716 18.48 15.87 58.22
CA MET A 716 17.84 14.62 58.62
C MET A 716 17.84 13.50 57.55
N PRO A 717 19.01 12.97 57.14
CA PRO A 717 19.10 11.90 56.15
C PRO A 717 18.15 10.71 56.38
N SER A 718 17.85 10.33 57.63
CA SER A 718 16.88 9.25 57.90
C SER A 718 15.47 9.56 57.39
N LEU A 719 15.06 10.82 57.45
CA LEU A 719 13.80 11.30 56.92
C LEU A 719 13.91 11.44 55.39
N ALA A 720 14.98 12.08 54.90
CA ALA A 720 15.15 12.39 53.48
C ALA A 720 15.23 11.17 52.56
N PHE A 721 15.87 10.09 53.02
CA PHE A 721 16.03 8.87 52.23
C PHE A 721 15.24 7.67 52.77
N GLY A 722 14.52 7.81 53.88
CA GLY A 722 13.85 6.67 54.52
C GLY A 722 12.43 6.94 55.00
N LEU A 723 11.94 8.19 54.92
CA LEU A 723 10.73 8.65 55.61
C LEU A 723 10.69 8.26 57.10
N ASN A 724 11.86 8.11 57.72
CA ASN A 724 11.99 7.63 59.08
C ASN A 724 12.29 8.78 60.05
N SER A 725 11.36 9.02 60.97
CA SER A 725 11.48 10.03 62.02
C SER A 725 11.60 9.43 63.44
N ALA A 726 11.88 8.13 63.56
CA ALA A 726 12.01 7.42 64.83
C ALA A 726 13.50 7.10 65.13
N TYR A 727 13.96 7.43 66.34
CA TYR A 727 15.39 7.35 66.71
C TYR A 727 15.65 6.43 67.91
N PRO A 728 16.77 5.68 67.92
CA PRO A 728 17.74 5.56 66.82
C PRO A 728 17.11 4.85 65.61
N ALA A 729 17.37 5.36 64.41
CA ALA A 729 16.88 4.84 63.15
C ALA A 729 17.84 3.76 62.64
N GLN A 730 17.29 2.62 62.19
CA GLN A 730 18.05 1.53 61.59
C GLN A 730 17.48 1.25 60.20
N PHE A 731 18.34 0.82 59.27
CA PHE A 731 17.97 0.61 57.87
C PHE A 731 18.32 -0.80 57.41
N GLU A 732 17.47 -1.35 56.53
CA GLU A 732 17.69 -2.68 55.93
C GLU A 732 18.86 -2.61 54.94
N GLU A 733 19.64 -3.70 54.85
CA GLU A 733 20.89 -3.75 54.08
C GLU A 733 20.70 -3.48 52.57
N ASP A 734 19.52 -3.75 52.01
CA ASP A 734 19.17 -3.54 50.59
C ASP A 734 18.48 -2.20 50.30
N SER A 735 18.26 -1.38 51.33
CA SER A 735 17.65 -0.05 51.17
C SER A 735 18.62 0.94 50.52
N PHE A 736 18.09 1.94 49.81
CA PHE A 736 18.91 2.97 49.17
C PHE A 736 19.78 3.73 50.18
N ILE A 737 19.24 4.03 51.37
CA ILE A 737 19.99 4.71 52.44
C ILE A 737 21.16 3.86 52.99
N PHE A 738 21.01 2.54 53.06
CA PHE A 738 22.08 1.66 53.53
C PHE A 738 23.13 1.40 52.44
N ASP A 739 22.71 0.91 51.26
CA ASP A 739 23.61 0.44 50.21
C ASP A 739 24.24 1.59 49.41
N TYR A 740 23.44 2.59 49.01
CA TYR A 740 23.91 3.68 48.14
C TYR A 740 24.38 4.90 48.94
N ILE A 741 23.62 5.36 49.93
CA ILE A 741 24.03 6.52 50.75
C ILE A 741 25.13 6.12 51.75
N GLY A 742 25.12 4.89 52.26
CA GLY A 742 26.15 4.36 53.16
C GLY A 742 25.88 4.57 54.65
N ILE A 743 24.63 4.78 55.04
CA ILE A 743 24.22 5.01 56.43
C ILE A 743 23.62 3.72 57.00
N ALA A 744 24.27 3.13 58.01
CA ALA A 744 23.79 1.93 58.70
C ALA A 744 22.70 2.25 59.74
N ASP A 745 22.91 3.33 60.50
CA ASP A 745 21.98 3.85 61.49
C ASP A 745 22.16 5.36 61.69
N ALA A 746 21.15 6.01 62.27
CA ALA A 746 21.15 7.44 62.56
C ALA A 746 20.52 7.74 63.93
N ASP A 747 21.04 8.74 64.63
CA ASP A 747 20.52 9.24 65.91
C ASP A 747 20.27 10.76 65.85
N HIS A 748 19.27 11.21 66.60
CA HIS A 748 18.84 12.59 66.63
C HIS A 748 18.35 13.01 68.01
N SER A 749 18.65 14.26 68.38
CA SER A 749 18.15 14.89 69.59
C SER A 749 17.71 16.31 69.28
N SER A 750 16.46 16.66 69.58
CA SER A 750 15.94 18.02 69.39
C SER A 750 16.65 19.07 70.26
N ALA A 751 17.31 18.63 71.33
CA ALA A 751 18.14 19.48 72.18
C ALA A 751 19.56 19.68 71.65
N ALA A 752 20.04 18.82 70.73
CA ALA A 752 21.40 18.89 70.20
C ALA A 752 21.63 20.19 69.43
N ARG A 753 22.85 20.72 69.51
CA ARG A 753 23.24 21.99 68.89
C ARG A 753 24.52 21.78 68.10
N PHE A 754 24.42 21.79 66.78
CA PHE A 754 25.55 21.62 65.88
C PHE A 754 26.24 22.96 65.65
N ARG A 755 27.56 23.01 65.83
CA ARG A 755 28.38 24.22 65.66
C ARG A 755 29.32 24.12 64.46
N ARG A 756 29.88 22.94 64.23
CA ARG A 756 30.89 22.70 63.20
C ARG A 756 30.92 21.24 62.79
N ALA A 757 31.31 20.98 61.54
CA ALA A 757 31.71 19.67 61.06
C ALA A 757 33.23 19.56 61.23
N ALA A 758 33.68 18.71 62.15
CA ALA A 758 35.10 18.48 62.39
C ALA A 758 35.63 17.47 61.35
N PRO A 759 36.64 17.81 60.52
CA PRO A 759 37.12 16.91 59.48
C PRO A 759 37.90 15.74 60.10
N GLU A 760 37.63 14.52 59.64
CA GLU A 760 38.39 13.31 60.03
C GLU A 760 39.75 13.21 59.33
N PHE A 761 39.92 13.96 58.23
CA PHE A 761 41.15 13.99 57.45
C PHE A 761 41.60 15.44 57.23
N GLU A 762 42.90 15.70 57.36
CA GLU A 762 43.51 17.04 57.29
C GLU A 762 43.22 17.81 55.99
N TYR A 763 42.92 17.10 54.90
CA TYR A 763 42.64 17.69 53.59
C TYR A 763 41.19 18.15 53.40
N PHE A 764 40.25 17.68 54.24
CA PHE A 764 38.89 18.20 54.26
C PHE A 764 38.88 19.55 55.00
N PRO A 765 38.29 20.61 54.45
CA PRO A 765 38.24 21.90 55.13
C PRO A 765 37.36 21.80 56.39
N PRO A 766 37.69 22.50 57.49
CA PRO A 766 36.74 22.66 58.57
C PRO A 766 35.51 23.41 58.05
N LEU A 767 34.32 23.03 58.56
CA LEU A 767 33.07 23.70 58.24
C LEU A 767 32.46 24.22 59.54
N GLU A 768 32.34 25.53 59.69
CA GLU A 768 31.69 26.18 60.81
C GLU A 768 30.33 26.79 60.39
N VAL A 769 29.35 26.72 61.28
CA VAL A 769 28.05 27.37 61.11
C VAL A 769 28.26 28.88 61.04
N ASP A 770 27.73 29.51 59.99
CA ASP A 770 27.75 30.96 59.85
C ASP A 770 26.77 31.58 60.86
N PRO A 771 27.24 32.33 61.87
CA PRO A 771 26.35 32.92 62.86
C PRO A 771 25.34 33.91 62.26
N GLN A 772 25.61 34.48 61.08
CA GLN A 772 24.66 35.36 60.38
C GLN A 772 23.45 34.60 59.82
N LYS A 773 23.59 33.28 59.61
CA LYS A 773 22.54 32.38 59.13
C LYS A 773 21.92 31.56 60.27
N THR A 774 21.93 32.13 61.47
CA THR A 774 21.31 31.55 62.66
C THR A 774 20.56 32.63 63.44
N GLY A 775 19.47 32.26 64.10
CA GLY A 775 18.81 33.18 65.03
C GLY A 775 19.68 33.47 66.26
N GLU A 776 19.63 34.69 66.81
CA GLU A 776 20.41 35.08 68.00
C GLU A 776 20.30 34.07 69.16
N ALA A 777 19.10 33.52 69.38
CA ALA A 777 18.82 32.54 70.43
C ALA A 777 19.56 31.20 70.27
N MET A 778 20.08 30.92 69.07
CA MET A 778 20.78 29.70 68.73
C MET A 778 22.30 29.85 68.85
N ASN A 779 22.81 31.06 69.10
CA ASN A 779 24.21 31.34 69.39
C ASN A 779 25.17 30.73 68.34
N GLY A 780 24.86 30.90 67.05
CA GLY A 780 25.62 30.31 65.94
C GLY A 780 25.64 28.78 65.94
N HIS A 781 24.53 28.14 66.30
CA HIS A 781 24.32 26.70 66.15
C HIS A 781 23.09 26.44 65.29
N ILE A 782 23.04 25.30 64.61
CA ILE A 782 21.84 24.81 63.92
C ILE A 782 21.27 23.57 64.63
N PRO A 783 19.94 23.37 64.61
CA PRO A 783 19.30 22.16 65.13
C PRO A 783 19.19 21.08 64.03
N ARG A 784 18.65 19.91 64.38
CA ARG A 784 18.22 18.85 63.42
C ARG A 784 19.30 18.25 62.53
N VAL A 785 20.57 18.41 62.90
CA VAL A 785 21.67 17.63 62.34
C VAL A 785 21.67 16.25 63.00
N GLU A 786 21.67 15.20 62.19
CA GLU A 786 21.72 13.81 62.66
C GLU A 786 23.16 13.35 62.85
N GLY A 787 23.40 12.60 63.92
CA GLY A 787 24.59 11.77 64.04
C GLY A 787 24.35 10.47 63.29
N LEU A 788 25.31 10.05 62.49
CA LEU A 788 25.24 8.89 61.61
C LEU A 788 26.24 7.82 62.04
N SER A 789 25.95 6.57 61.69
CA SER A 789 26.91 5.47 61.65
C SER A 789 27.06 5.01 60.21
N SER A 790 28.29 5.01 59.70
CA SER A 790 28.58 4.55 58.34
C SER A 790 28.59 3.02 58.26
N THR A 791 28.27 2.47 57.08
CA THR A 791 28.56 1.06 56.78
C THR A 791 30.07 0.81 56.74
N ASP A 792 30.49 -0.45 56.95
CA ASP A 792 31.91 -0.83 57.09
C ASP A 792 32.79 -0.43 55.89
N ASP A 793 32.19 -0.32 54.70
CA ASP A 793 32.86 -0.01 53.43
C ASP A 793 32.77 1.49 53.05
N CYS A 794 32.27 2.35 53.94
CA CYS A 794 32.17 3.79 53.73
C CYS A 794 33.19 4.59 54.55
N ILE A 795 33.49 5.81 54.10
CA ILE A 795 34.45 6.71 54.75
C ILE A 795 33.68 7.80 55.51
N THR A 796 33.83 7.86 56.83
CA THR A 796 33.39 9.03 57.61
C THR A 796 34.35 10.19 57.34
N VAL A 797 33.84 11.30 56.80
CA VAL A 797 34.64 12.48 56.43
C VAL A 797 34.49 13.64 57.40
N TYR A 798 33.37 13.71 58.13
CA TYR A 798 33.13 14.71 59.16
C TYR A 798 32.44 14.12 60.38
N SER A 799 32.79 14.65 61.55
CA SER A 799 32.18 14.35 62.84
C SER A 799 31.48 15.57 63.44
N TYR A 800 30.43 15.30 64.22
CA TYR A 800 29.59 16.29 64.86
C TYR A 800 30.39 17.10 65.88
N GLY A 801 30.42 18.42 65.73
CA GLY A 801 31.09 19.33 66.65
C GLY A 801 30.13 20.32 67.31
N SER A 802 30.13 20.33 68.65
CA SER A 802 29.43 21.30 69.50
C SER A 802 30.40 21.95 70.48
N ASP A 803 30.03 23.12 71.02
CA ASP A 803 30.75 23.75 72.14
C ASP A 803 30.21 23.30 73.52
N TYR A 804 29.16 22.48 73.52
CA TYR A 804 28.60 21.88 74.73
C TYR A 804 29.24 20.50 75.00
N GLU A 805 29.43 20.17 76.28
CA GLU A 805 29.97 18.88 76.72
C GLU A 805 29.07 17.71 76.31
N SER A 806 29.67 16.57 75.96
CA SER A 806 28.96 15.40 75.39
C SER A 806 27.96 14.74 76.36
N ASP A 807 28.04 15.04 77.66
CA ASP A 807 27.08 14.57 78.67
C ASP A 807 25.82 15.46 78.80
N THR A 808 25.80 16.62 78.13
CA THR A 808 24.63 17.51 78.08
C THR A 808 23.70 17.14 76.92
N PRO A 809 22.38 17.45 77.01
CA PRO A 809 21.46 17.26 75.88
C PRO A 809 21.88 17.97 74.58
N GLN A 810 22.61 19.08 74.69
CA GLN A 810 23.09 19.90 73.58
C GLN A 810 24.32 19.32 72.87
N GLY A 811 25.24 18.70 73.63
CA GLY A 811 26.49 18.10 73.12
C GLY A 811 26.41 16.59 72.85
N ARG A 812 25.28 15.94 73.14
CA ARG A 812 25.11 14.47 73.09
C ARG A 812 25.60 13.79 71.80
N LEU A 813 25.47 14.46 70.66
CA LEU A 813 25.82 13.88 69.35
C LEU A 813 27.30 14.11 68.96
N ASN A 814 28.10 14.79 69.79
CA ASN A 814 29.52 15.04 69.52
C ASN A 814 30.24 13.74 69.11
N ASP A 815 31.16 13.87 68.15
CA ASP A 815 31.99 12.79 67.60
C ASP A 815 31.23 11.73 66.76
N MET A 816 29.90 11.81 66.64
CA MET A 816 29.17 10.98 65.66
C MET A 816 29.39 11.49 64.24
N ALA A 817 29.33 10.61 63.23
CA ALA A 817 29.53 11.03 61.85
C ALA A 817 28.41 12.01 61.41
N VAL A 818 28.78 13.04 60.65
CA VAL A 818 27.83 13.97 59.99
C VAL A 818 28.13 14.13 58.50
N GLY A 819 29.21 13.49 58.04
CA GLY A 819 29.58 13.42 56.64
C GLY A 819 30.09 12.02 56.31
N ILE A 820 29.50 11.38 55.30
CA ILE A 820 29.87 10.03 54.84
C ILE A 820 30.12 10.06 53.34
N LEU A 821 31.17 9.36 52.90
CA LEU A 821 31.53 9.17 51.50
C LEU A 821 31.47 7.68 51.15
N ASN A 822 30.55 7.33 50.25
CA ASN A 822 30.37 6.00 49.70
C ASN A 822 31.01 5.90 48.29
N LEU A 823 31.92 4.94 48.14
CA LEU A 823 32.68 4.69 46.91
C LEU A 823 32.43 3.30 46.33
N ASN A 824 31.34 2.62 46.71
CA ASN A 824 31.13 1.19 46.43
C ASN A 824 30.41 0.91 45.10
N HIS A 825 29.83 1.91 44.45
CA HIS A 825 29.09 1.80 43.19
C HIS A 825 29.83 2.42 42.00
N ASP A 826 29.32 2.30 40.76
CA ASP A 826 29.97 2.90 39.60
C ASP A 826 30.18 4.42 39.79
N GLY A 827 29.13 5.11 40.27
CA GLY A 827 29.16 6.47 40.79
C GLY A 827 29.49 6.57 42.28
N LYS A 828 29.85 7.79 42.73
CA LYS A 828 30.28 8.08 44.12
C LYS A 828 29.28 9.00 44.80
N ILE A 829 29.01 8.78 46.09
CA ILE A 829 28.07 9.60 46.87
C ILE A 829 28.76 10.17 48.10
N CYS A 830 28.67 11.49 48.30
CA CYS A 830 29.04 12.17 49.53
C CYS A 830 27.78 12.75 50.16
N THR A 831 27.51 12.45 51.43
CA THR A 831 26.30 12.87 52.12
C THR A 831 26.66 13.61 53.39
N LEU A 832 26.14 14.84 53.51
CA LEU A 832 26.24 15.66 54.70
C LEU A 832 24.88 15.69 55.39
N SER A 833 24.82 15.42 56.70
CA SER A 833 23.59 15.49 57.51
C SER A 833 23.18 16.92 57.90
N PHE A 834 23.77 17.91 57.23
CA PHE A 834 23.51 19.32 57.38
C PHE A 834 23.58 20.05 56.03
N PRO A 835 22.79 21.12 55.86
CA PRO A 835 22.87 21.96 54.67
C PRO A 835 24.14 22.83 54.69
N LEU A 836 24.78 22.95 53.53
CA LEU A 836 25.95 23.81 53.31
C LEU A 836 25.56 25.28 53.36
N TYR A 837 24.30 25.62 53.02
CA TYR A 837 23.80 26.99 53.14
C TYR A 837 24.12 27.59 54.51
N ASN A 838 23.93 26.85 55.62
CA ASN A 838 24.14 27.38 56.95
C ASN A 838 25.61 27.47 57.38
N MET A 839 26.56 27.04 56.55
CA MET A 839 28.00 27.13 56.83
C MET A 839 28.58 28.42 56.24
N HIS A 840 29.79 28.79 56.67
CA HIS A 840 30.54 29.85 56.00
C HIS A 840 30.78 29.51 54.52
N GLN A 841 30.46 30.47 53.64
CA GLN A 841 30.43 30.25 52.20
C GLN A 841 31.80 29.85 51.62
N ASP A 842 32.90 30.42 52.11
CA ASP A 842 34.26 30.11 51.64
C ASP A 842 34.72 28.70 52.06
N GLU A 843 34.20 28.18 53.17
CA GLU A 843 34.45 26.82 53.65
C GLU A 843 33.64 25.81 52.85
N ALA A 844 32.34 26.09 52.62
CA ALA A 844 31.47 25.28 51.76
C ALA A 844 32.02 25.22 50.32
N GLN A 845 32.48 26.34 49.76
CA GLN A 845 33.11 26.39 48.45
C GLN A 845 34.38 25.52 48.39
N ARG A 846 35.25 25.57 49.41
CA ARG A 846 36.44 24.72 49.47
C ARG A 846 36.10 23.24 49.54
N LEU A 847 35.03 22.86 50.25
CA LEU A 847 34.57 21.49 50.31
C LEU A 847 34.09 21.01 48.94
N VAL A 848 33.19 21.78 48.31
CA VAL A 848 32.64 21.45 46.99
C VAL A 848 33.77 21.29 45.99
N GLU A 849 34.72 22.23 45.96
CA GLU A 849 35.90 22.14 45.11
C GLU A 849 36.68 20.85 45.36
N TYR A 850 37.01 20.55 46.62
CA TYR A 850 37.82 19.39 46.99
C TYR A 850 37.12 18.06 46.65
N VAL A 851 35.86 17.89 47.04
CA VAL A 851 35.09 16.67 46.75
C VAL A 851 34.93 16.49 45.25
N PHE A 852 34.59 17.56 44.52
CA PHE A 852 34.34 17.46 43.09
C PHE A 852 35.60 17.18 42.30
N THR A 853 36.76 17.75 42.64
CA THR A 853 38.01 17.46 41.92
C THR A 853 38.65 16.14 42.34
N GLU A 854 38.81 15.90 43.64
CA GLU A 854 39.61 14.77 44.13
C GLU A 854 38.84 13.45 44.13
N TYR A 855 37.54 13.51 44.46
CA TYR A 855 36.72 12.31 44.53
C TYR A 855 35.86 12.13 43.29
N PHE A 856 35.19 13.17 42.78
CA PHE A 856 34.28 13.02 41.64
C PHE A 856 34.93 13.21 40.25
N GLY A 857 36.15 13.75 40.20
CA GLY A 857 36.91 13.90 38.95
C GLY A 857 36.36 14.99 38.01
N GLU A 858 35.73 16.01 38.58
CA GLU A 858 35.26 17.20 37.87
C GLU A 858 36.42 18.14 37.50
N SER A 859 36.20 18.95 36.47
CA SER A 859 37.19 19.91 35.95
C SER A 859 36.72 21.34 36.12
N LEU A 860 37.63 22.22 36.53
CA LEU A 860 37.38 23.66 36.68
C LEU A 860 37.24 24.35 35.30
N ILE A 861 36.43 25.42 35.20
CA ILE A 861 36.07 26.11 33.94
C ILE A 861 37.27 26.77 33.24
N ALA A 862 38.32 27.20 33.94
CA ALA A 862 39.59 27.64 33.34
C ALA A 862 40.74 27.73 34.37
N GLY A 863 41.84 27.00 34.13
CA GLY A 863 43.15 27.25 34.77
C GLY A 863 43.93 26.01 35.20
N GLU A 864 45.04 25.75 34.49
CA GLU A 864 46.16 24.83 34.82
C GLU A 864 45.85 23.36 35.17
N SER A 865 46.10 22.51 34.18
CA SER A 865 46.22 21.07 34.31
C SER A 865 47.41 20.69 35.22
N GLY A 866 47.11 20.29 36.45
CA GLY A 866 47.95 19.34 37.17
C GLY A 866 47.95 17.99 36.42
N GLU A 867 49.10 17.31 36.35
CA GLU A 867 49.25 16.01 35.70
C GLU A 867 48.46 14.90 36.45
N THR A 868 47.16 14.77 36.20
CA THR A 868 46.39 13.60 36.64
C THR A 868 46.61 12.45 35.65
N PRO A 869 46.94 11.22 36.10
CA PRO A 869 47.19 10.07 35.23
C PRO A 869 46.04 9.78 34.27
N VAL A 870 46.37 9.39 33.04
CA VAL A 870 45.44 9.17 31.92
C VAL A 870 44.46 7.99 32.16
N ILE A 871 44.87 7.02 32.98
CA ILE A 871 44.07 5.85 33.39
C ILE A 871 44.59 5.36 34.75
N ARG A 872 43.69 5.09 35.70
CA ARG A 872 44.02 4.51 37.02
C ARG A 872 43.23 3.24 37.24
N MET A 873 43.78 2.35 38.06
CA MET A 873 43.12 1.11 38.46
C MET A 873 43.28 0.95 39.97
N GLY A 874 42.17 0.79 40.68
CA GLY A 874 42.14 0.60 42.13
C GLY A 874 42.66 -0.77 42.54
N ASN A 875 42.73 -1.02 43.85
CA ASN A 875 43.06 -2.35 44.36
C ASN A 875 41.83 -3.27 44.21
N PRO A 876 41.99 -4.50 43.69
CA PRO A 876 40.89 -5.44 43.68
C PRO A 876 40.47 -5.81 45.10
N PHE A 877 39.17 -5.90 45.37
CA PHE A 877 38.62 -6.33 46.66
C PHE A 877 37.37 -7.22 46.47
N PRO A 878 37.20 -8.30 47.25
CA PRO A 878 38.20 -8.90 48.14
C PRO A 878 39.42 -9.41 47.34
N ASN A 879 40.60 -9.41 47.98
CA ASN A 879 41.84 -9.93 47.40
C ASN A 879 42.78 -10.42 48.51
N PRO A 880 42.99 -11.74 48.68
CA PRO A 880 42.53 -12.80 47.78
C PRO A 880 41.00 -13.03 47.78
N PHE A 881 40.46 -13.60 46.71
CA PHE A 881 39.02 -13.92 46.58
C PHE A 881 38.76 -15.41 46.26
N SER A 882 37.59 -15.91 46.66
CA SER A 882 37.09 -17.27 46.37
C SER A 882 35.83 -17.28 45.49
N GLY A 883 34.97 -16.26 45.66
CA GLY A 883 33.77 -16.02 44.87
C GLY A 883 34.03 -15.06 43.72
N GLU A 884 33.90 -13.77 44.01
CA GLU A 884 34.07 -12.64 43.11
C GLU A 884 35.09 -11.64 43.68
N THR A 885 35.76 -10.91 42.80
CA THR A 885 36.55 -9.71 43.11
C THR A 885 36.09 -8.56 42.24
N GLN A 886 36.21 -7.34 42.75
CA GLN A 886 35.77 -6.13 42.08
C GLN A 886 36.95 -5.16 41.94
N ILE A 887 37.03 -4.45 40.82
CA ILE A 887 38.09 -3.48 40.55
C ILE A 887 37.56 -2.20 39.93
N ARG A 888 37.90 -1.06 40.54
CA ARG A 888 37.61 0.24 39.96
C ARG A 888 38.62 0.61 38.87
N VAL A 889 38.13 1.04 37.73
CA VAL A 889 38.91 1.67 36.66
C VAL A 889 38.46 3.12 36.56
N GLU A 890 39.43 4.05 36.60
CA GLU A 890 39.19 5.48 36.44
C GLU A 890 39.85 5.99 35.16
N LEU A 891 39.11 6.82 34.42
CA LEU A 891 39.44 7.33 33.09
C LEU A 891 39.38 8.86 33.09
N LYS A 892 40.22 9.47 32.27
CA LYS A 892 40.14 10.91 31.99
C LYS A 892 39.07 11.25 30.95
N ASP A 893 38.92 10.39 29.94
CA ASP A 893 38.08 10.61 28.77
C ASP A 893 37.07 9.46 28.65
N ASN A 894 35.80 9.76 28.85
CA ASN A 894 34.70 8.80 28.79
C ASN A 894 34.09 8.69 27.37
N GLU A 895 34.61 9.46 26.41
CA GLU A 895 34.22 9.44 24.99
C GLU A 895 35.06 8.48 24.14
N LYS A 896 36.11 7.89 24.72
CA LYS A 896 36.96 6.90 24.06
C LYS A 896 36.71 5.50 24.62
N PRO A 897 36.73 4.45 23.78
CA PRO A 897 36.54 3.10 24.28
C PRO A 897 37.72 2.67 25.18
N VAL A 898 37.41 2.01 26.29
CA VAL A 898 38.37 1.34 27.16
C VAL A 898 38.22 -0.17 26.99
N LYS A 899 39.34 -0.88 27.17
CA LYS A 899 39.37 -2.33 27.23
C LYS A 899 39.89 -2.80 28.57
N VAL A 900 39.17 -3.68 29.26
CA VAL A 900 39.55 -4.28 30.54
C VAL A 900 39.64 -5.78 30.39
N GLU A 901 40.83 -6.33 30.64
CA GLU A 901 41.16 -7.72 30.35
C GLU A 901 41.88 -8.38 31.55
N VAL A 902 41.66 -9.68 31.73
CA VAL A 902 42.36 -10.51 32.71
C VAL A 902 43.41 -11.37 32.01
N PHE A 903 44.60 -11.46 32.60
CA PHE A 903 45.72 -12.25 32.11
C PHE A 903 46.23 -13.19 33.19
N ASN A 904 46.74 -14.36 32.78
CA ASN A 904 47.52 -15.21 33.67
C ASN A 904 48.98 -14.73 33.75
N LEU A 905 49.79 -15.30 34.66
CA LEU A 905 51.23 -14.94 34.80
C LEU A 905 52.09 -15.22 33.56
N ARG A 906 51.61 -16.01 32.59
CA ARG A 906 52.30 -16.24 31.30
C ARG A 906 51.96 -15.17 30.26
N GLY A 907 51.15 -14.18 30.61
CA GLY A 907 50.68 -13.13 29.69
C GLY A 907 49.58 -13.58 28.72
N GLN A 908 48.97 -14.75 28.94
CA GLN A 908 47.86 -15.22 28.11
C GLN A 908 46.56 -14.58 28.60
N LYS A 909 45.75 -14.07 27.66
CA LYS A 909 44.43 -13.52 27.95
C LYS A 909 43.50 -14.62 28.46
N VAL A 910 42.85 -14.35 29.59
CA VAL A 910 41.91 -15.24 30.27
C VAL A 910 40.46 -14.84 29.95
N LYS A 911 40.15 -13.54 30.10
CA LYS A 911 38.79 -13.00 29.91
C LYS A 911 38.86 -11.53 29.52
N THR A 912 37.94 -11.07 28.68
CA THR A 912 37.69 -9.65 28.45
C THR A 912 36.53 -9.27 29.35
N LEU A 913 36.79 -8.47 30.38
CA LEU A 913 35.74 -8.04 31.31
C LEU A 913 34.86 -6.97 30.68
N PHE A 914 35.44 -6.12 29.85
CA PHE A 914 34.73 -5.02 29.21
C PHE A 914 35.48 -4.49 27.99
N GLU A 915 34.76 -4.14 26.93
CA GLU A 915 35.28 -3.41 25.77
C GLU A 915 34.18 -2.46 25.25
N GLY A 916 34.42 -1.15 25.31
CA GLY A 916 33.43 -0.16 24.91
C GLY A 916 33.66 1.21 25.55
N LYS A 917 32.77 2.17 25.28
CA LYS A 917 32.74 3.44 26.04
C LYS A 917 32.11 3.20 27.40
N THR A 918 32.58 3.92 28.42
CA THR A 918 32.13 3.75 29.80
C THR A 918 32.29 5.06 30.56
N PRO A 919 31.59 5.24 31.69
CA PRO A 919 31.79 6.41 32.57
C PRO A 919 33.24 6.59 33.01
N LYS A 920 33.58 7.79 33.50
CA LYS A 920 34.93 8.10 34.01
C LYS A 920 35.35 7.21 35.17
N SER A 921 34.41 6.66 35.93
CA SER A 921 34.68 5.67 36.98
C SER A 921 33.75 4.48 36.77
N LYS A 922 34.30 3.26 36.76
CA LYS A 922 33.50 2.04 36.68
C LYS A 922 34.09 0.92 37.50
N LEU A 923 33.23 0.17 38.17
CA LEU A 923 33.56 -1.07 38.84
C LEU A 923 33.42 -2.24 37.87
N HIS A 924 34.49 -3.03 37.73
CA HIS A 924 34.48 -4.26 36.95
C HIS A 924 34.54 -5.45 37.89
N LYS A 925 33.59 -6.37 37.72
CA LYS A 925 33.50 -7.60 38.50
C LYS A 925 34.16 -8.76 37.76
N TRP A 926 34.85 -9.62 38.50
CA TRP A 926 35.38 -10.88 37.98
C TRP A 926 35.12 -12.04 38.95
N ASP A 927 34.43 -13.06 38.46
CA ASP A 927 34.01 -14.28 39.16
C ASP A 927 35.09 -15.39 39.15
N GLY A 928 36.24 -15.11 38.56
CA GLY A 928 37.28 -16.10 38.36
C GLY A 928 36.95 -17.10 37.25
N SER A 929 36.21 -16.71 36.21
CA SER A 929 36.03 -17.50 34.98
C SER A 929 36.93 -17.04 33.82
N ASP A 930 37.12 -17.90 32.82
CA ASP A 930 37.63 -17.54 31.49
C ASP A 930 36.49 -17.07 30.54
N GLU A 931 36.81 -16.77 29.28
CA GLU A 931 35.84 -16.36 28.24
C GLU A 931 34.74 -17.39 27.97
N ASP A 932 35.00 -18.68 28.18
CA ASP A 932 34.02 -19.76 27.97
C ASP A 932 33.15 -19.99 29.23
N GLY A 933 33.28 -19.13 30.25
CA GLY A 933 32.57 -19.25 31.53
C GLY A 933 33.12 -20.34 32.44
N ARG A 934 34.29 -20.93 32.14
CA ARG A 934 34.88 -21.99 32.99
C ARG A 934 35.71 -21.36 34.10
N ARG A 935 35.55 -21.86 35.33
CA ARG A 935 36.36 -21.44 36.49
C ARG A 935 37.85 -21.67 36.22
N VAL A 936 38.67 -20.65 36.43
CA VAL A 936 40.13 -20.76 36.33
C VAL A 936 40.75 -21.26 37.63
N GLY A 937 41.93 -21.89 37.55
CA GLY A 937 42.59 -22.45 38.73
C GLY A 937 42.99 -21.40 39.78
N SER A 938 43.25 -21.86 41.01
CA SER A 938 43.82 -21.00 42.06
C SER A 938 45.19 -20.46 41.63
N GLY A 939 45.44 -19.17 41.84
CA GLY A 939 46.68 -18.53 41.36
C GLY A 939 46.62 -17.01 41.31
N ILE A 940 47.70 -16.43 40.78
CA ILE A 940 47.83 -14.98 40.58
C ILE A 940 47.43 -14.63 39.15
N TYR A 941 46.59 -13.59 39.03
CA TYR A 941 46.14 -13.02 37.76
C TYR A 941 46.43 -11.52 37.72
N LEU A 942 46.55 -10.98 36.51
CA LEU A 942 46.77 -9.56 36.25
C LEU A 942 45.55 -9.00 35.51
N LEU A 943 44.92 -7.99 36.08
CA LEU A 943 43.91 -7.20 35.38
C LEU A 943 44.63 -6.04 34.69
N ARG A 944 44.27 -5.75 33.44
CA ARG A 944 44.81 -4.64 32.66
C ARG A 944 43.66 -3.84 32.04
N ALA A 945 43.62 -2.54 32.32
CA ALA A 945 42.77 -1.60 31.60
C ALA A 945 43.63 -0.82 30.59
N GLN A 946 43.10 -0.56 29.39
CA GLN A 946 43.80 0.13 28.32
C GLN A 946 42.87 1.10 27.59
N GLN A 947 43.30 2.36 27.45
CA GLN A 947 42.61 3.40 26.68
C GLN A 947 43.66 4.28 25.99
N ASN A 948 43.49 4.54 24.69
CA ASN A 948 44.34 5.43 23.89
C ASN A 948 45.87 5.18 24.05
N GLY A 949 46.29 3.92 24.06
CA GLY A 949 47.70 3.53 24.18
C GLY A 949 48.32 3.62 25.58
N LYS A 950 47.55 4.03 26.60
CA LYS A 950 47.95 3.98 28.02
C LYS A 950 47.31 2.78 28.71
N SER A 951 47.96 2.22 29.72
CA SER A 951 47.43 1.09 30.50
C SER A 951 47.68 1.22 31.99
N ALA A 952 46.77 0.66 32.78
CA ALA A 952 46.90 0.45 34.22
C ALA A 952 46.75 -1.05 34.52
N VAL A 953 47.47 -1.56 35.52
CA VAL A 953 47.50 -3.00 35.85
C VAL A 953 47.32 -3.19 37.35
N ALA A 954 46.51 -4.17 37.73
CA ALA A 954 46.37 -4.61 39.11
C ALA A 954 46.58 -6.13 39.25
N ARG A 955 47.05 -6.54 40.43
CA ARG A 955 47.30 -7.95 40.76
C ARG A 955 46.17 -8.48 41.62
N VAL A 956 45.61 -9.61 41.24
CA VAL A 956 44.59 -10.33 42.03
C VAL A 956 45.00 -11.78 42.29
N VAL A 957 44.63 -12.27 43.48
CA VAL A 957 44.89 -13.65 43.92
C VAL A 957 43.56 -14.39 44.06
N ARG A 958 43.40 -15.48 43.32
CA ARG A 958 42.22 -16.36 43.39
C ARG A 958 42.56 -17.61 44.19
N PHE A 959 41.74 -17.94 45.19
CA PHE A 959 41.85 -19.18 45.96
C PHE A 959 41.14 -20.38 45.33
#